data_AF-A0AA88KBK4-F1
#
_entry.id   AF-A0AA88KBK4-F1
#
_cell.length_a   1.000
_cell.length_b   1.000
_cell.length_c   1.000
_cell.angle_alpha   90.00
_cell.angle_beta   90.00
_cell.angle_gamma   90.00
#
_symmetry.space_group_name_H-M   'P 1'
#
loop_
_entity.id
_entity.type
_entity.pdbx_description
1 polymer ?
#
loop_
_entity_poly.entity_id
_entity_poly.type
_entity_poly.pdbx_seq_one_letter_code
_entity_poly.pdbx_strand_id
1 'polypeptide(L)'
;MATHATHTPLILLLLVSLLLTHVWAISQQTPYAAVLSSSSLRKLSNGDTLVGVHTFLTLFVWKDRVFNNVSTSNSFFSDWLDKLNSSSSAIVLTRDDFIQLMMKKKGEITQVGTSIKIGIENHNFASFNEMLKFHNLTSDTLPITVRKMRVWSEPCRIGNVFEQHDAVVMDPYDFAFYLRTYRDRTQQSTTASQNYLNTNDFIPIPLIPNTLIVKSAKNTWSDNTNLLQNQTMGLMFDYADMTCLNADVADAQTYRFLTGYSNFTQQDAELVRYISRKAISYDWRVYNHYMPLFLASHNLTSPNWNLNAVVSSLFPSTCHPCGTDTLCLSKIFRPETDSGIFPQFIIFILYFVLLFATGSYKIPAFKRRLLVPYTPLLLFIVFLMFCNFLVRLCSPIFHFVSMIIYTWFFLIYFFSVVRFYYLRNLYTFISKSRHKKLLKILATNRVGLFITGFLSFMMSVVFSSIGIYIFFGNSIEETNTFRVIFLFVIIILGSILALIAISFDIFVNRKKIRQKGLFTFLLFDDPFYVRIDLISISLVIIVAILVILGNTIPGLAEAATSGGASAILNTVLCICCVMFCGGTTLTIEIVKKLRNRNAKKTSTELQDLLAENIDLLELLKEYASKEFSIENIELFSLLKSIKSETVSLSQLEDIEKDFIANFSKYEINLPSSTKHHFYKLLEECRNANLQQVSTQKLFDVIWNELIINILDTFGRLEQTAQYKEWLSIKTMQENRGLK
;
A
#
# COMPACT_ATOMS: atom_id res chain seq x y z
N MET A 1 -19.99 25.35 28.41
CA MET A 1 -18.69 25.30 27.69
C MET A 1 -18.51 23.99 26.91
N ALA A 2 -19.59 23.43 26.33
CA ALA A 2 -19.62 22.08 25.74
C ALA A 2 -20.25 22.03 24.32
N THR A 3 -20.36 23.17 23.63
CA THR A 3 -21.04 23.27 22.32
C THR A 3 -20.12 23.68 21.16
N HIS A 4 -18.79 23.80 21.36
CA HIS A 4 -17.86 24.20 20.30
C HIS A 4 -16.99 23.07 19.71
N ALA A 5 -17.15 21.83 20.14
CA ALA A 5 -16.29 20.71 19.71
C ALA A 5 -16.79 19.93 18.47
N THR A 6 -17.96 20.27 17.92
CA THR A 6 -18.58 19.54 16.78
C THR A 6 -18.18 20.07 15.40
N HIS A 7 -17.56 21.25 15.30
CA HIS A 7 -17.22 21.86 14.00
C HIS A 7 -15.76 21.65 13.57
N THR A 8 -14.87 21.23 14.46
CA THR A 8 -13.44 21.01 14.18
C THR A 8 -13.16 19.97 13.08
N PRO A 9 -13.84 18.79 13.04
CA PRO A 9 -13.63 17.85 11.94
C PRO A 9 -14.17 18.37 10.61
N LEU A 10 -15.25 19.16 10.61
CA LEU A 10 -15.81 19.78 9.40
C LEU A 10 -14.85 20.84 8.83
N ILE A 11 -14.24 21.66 9.68
CA ILE A 11 -13.26 22.68 9.30
C ILE A 11 -11.99 22.04 8.74
N LEU A 12 -11.51 20.93 9.32
CA LEU A 12 -10.37 20.20 8.77
C LEU A 12 -10.68 19.58 7.40
N LEU A 13 -11.89 19.02 7.23
CA LEU A 13 -12.34 18.47 5.94
C LEU A 13 -12.48 19.58 4.88
N LEU A 14 -12.98 20.76 5.26
CA LEU A 14 -13.08 21.95 4.41
C LEU A 14 -11.70 22.50 4.04
N LEU A 15 -10.76 22.55 4.99
CA LEU A 15 -9.39 22.98 4.73
C LEU A 15 -8.66 22.01 3.80
N VAL A 16 -8.80 20.70 4.01
CA VAL A 16 -8.23 19.69 3.10
C VAL A 16 -8.87 19.79 1.72
N SER A 17 -10.20 19.97 1.64
CA SER A 17 -10.90 20.18 0.36
C SER A 17 -10.43 21.46 -0.34
N LEU A 18 -10.30 22.58 0.38
CA LEU A 18 -9.83 23.86 -0.14
C LEU A 18 -8.37 23.76 -0.63
N LEU A 19 -7.50 23.11 0.13
CA LEU A 19 -6.10 22.90 -0.24
C LEU A 19 -5.99 22.00 -1.47
N LEU A 20 -6.79 20.92 -1.55
CA LEU A 20 -6.88 20.07 -2.74
C LEU A 20 -7.41 20.84 -3.96
N THR A 21 -8.42 21.70 -3.80
CA THR A 21 -8.91 22.54 -4.91
C THR A 21 -7.93 23.60 -5.36
N HIS A 22 -7.15 24.19 -4.44
CA HIS A 22 -6.13 25.18 -4.78
C HIS A 22 -4.90 24.54 -5.42
N VAL A 23 -4.46 23.39 -4.92
CA VAL A 23 -3.39 22.60 -5.55
C VAL A 23 -3.83 22.16 -6.95
N TRP A 24 -5.07 21.72 -7.13
CA TRP A 24 -5.63 21.41 -8.45
C TRP A 24 -5.64 22.62 -9.38
N ALA A 25 -6.01 23.81 -8.89
CA ALA A 25 -5.98 25.05 -9.67
C ALA A 25 -4.56 25.48 -10.08
N ILE A 26 -3.59 25.40 -9.17
CA ILE A 26 -2.17 25.73 -9.45
C ILE A 26 -1.55 24.70 -10.40
N SER A 27 -1.96 23.44 -10.32
CA SER A 27 -1.50 22.36 -11.21
C SER A 27 -1.82 22.60 -12.69
N GLN A 28 -2.82 23.44 -13.00
CA GLN A 28 -3.15 23.82 -14.37
C GLN A 28 -2.29 24.95 -14.93
N GLN A 29 -1.37 25.54 -14.15
CA GLN A 29 -0.52 26.67 -14.56
C GLN A 29 0.95 26.30 -14.84
N THR A 30 1.25 25.09 -15.32
CA THR A 30 2.61 24.79 -15.80
C THR A 30 2.90 25.51 -17.14
N PRO A 31 4.02 26.22 -17.30
CA PRO A 31 4.17 27.27 -18.32
C PRO A 31 4.77 26.82 -19.67
N TYR A 32 4.81 25.53 -19.97
CA TYR A 32 5.17 25.04 -21.31
C TYR A 32 4.09 24.08 -21.80
N ALA A 33 2.92 24.63 -22.14
CA ALA A 33 1.91 23.85 -22.84
C ALA A 33 2.49 23.51 -24.22
N ALA A 34 2.85 22.24 -24.43
CA ALA A 34 3.22 21.75 -25.75
C ALA A 34 2.13 22.17 -26.76
N VAL A 35 2.55 22.69 -27.92
CA VAL A 35 1.60 23.20 -28.93
C VAL A 35 0.74 22.04 -29.44
N LEU A 36 1.36 20.86 -29.55
CA LEU A 36 0.71 19.59 -29.84
C LEU A 36 0.76 18.68 -28.60
N SER A 37 -0.30 17.91 -28.39
CA SER A 37 -0.37 16.91 -27.34
C SER A 37 -1.07 15.65 -27.82
N SER A 38 -0.67 14.50 -27.28
CA SER A 38 -1.38 13.25 -27.44
C SER A 38 -2.55 13.21 -26.45
N SER A 39 -3.78 13.10 -26.95
CA SER A 39 -4.99 13.11 -26.14
C SER A 39 -5.88 11.92 -26.49
N SER A 40 -6.35 11.21 -25.47
CA SER A 40 -7.38 10.18 -25.66
C SER A 40 -8.68 10.85 -26.12
N LEU A 41 -9.49 10.16 -26.93
CA LEU A 41 -10.80 10.61 -27.41
C LEU A 41 -11.71 11.25 -26.32
N ARG A 42 -11.63 10.76 -25.08
CA ARG A 42 -12.42 11.24 -23.93
C ARG A 42 -11.94 12.57 -23.33
N LYS A 43 -10.70 12.97 -23.61
CA LYS A 43 -10.04 14.17 -23.05
C LYS A 43 -10.08 15.37 -24.01
N LEU A 44 -10.75 15.24 -25.16
CA LEU A 44 -10.92 16.33 -26.11
C LEU A 44 -11.73 17.49 -25.51
N SER A 45 -11.29 18.71 -25.82
CA SER A 45 -11.98 19.96 -25.49
C SER A 45 -12.65 20.56 -26.72
N ASN A 46 -13.65 21.42 -26.50
CA ASN A 46 -14.26 22.18 -27.60
C ASN A 46 -13.23 23.15 -28.18
N GLY A 47 -13.15 23.21 -29.50
CA GLY A 47 -12.22 24.05 -30.24
C GLY A 47 -10.87 23.40 -30.53
N ASP A 48 -10.59 22.20 -30.01
CA ASP A 48 -9.34 21.49 -30.33
C ASP A 48 -9.26 21.22 -31.84
N THR A 49 -8.05 21.32 -32.39
CA THR A 49 -7.77 20.97 -33.79
C THR A 49 -7.10 19.61 -33.84
N LEU A 50 -7.73 18.65 -34.54
CA LEU A 50 -7.18 17.35 -34.83
C LEU A 50 -6.12 17.47 -35.93
N VAL A 51 -4.90 17.04 -35.62
CA VAL A 51 -3.72 17.17 -36.48
C VAL A 51 -3.28 15.82 -37.04
N GLY A 52 -3.57 14.74 -36.31
CA GLY A 52 -3.25 13.38 -36.71
C GLY A 52 -3.84 12.37 -35.73
N VAL A 53 -3.73 11.08 -36.05
CA VAL A 53 -4.21 9.99 -35.19
C VAL A 53 -3.04 9.15 -34.73
N HIS A 54 -2.65 9.30 -33.48
CA HIS A 54 -1.56 8.52 -32.90
C HIS A 54 -1.85 7.01 -32.95
N THR A 55 -3.11 6.59 -32.72
CA THR A 55 -3.47 5.17 -32.81
C THR A 55 -4.96 4.96 -33.04
N PHE A 56 -5.31 3.85 -33.69
CA PHE A 56 -6.68 3.42 -33.91
C PHE A 56 -7.02 2.23 -32.99
N LEU A 57 -8.21 2.23 -32.38
CA LEU A 57 -8.81 1.00 -31.92
C LEU A 57 -8.98 0.09 -33.14
N THR A 58 -8.36 -1.07 -33.07
CA THR A 58 -8.26 -2.02 -34.18
C THR A 58 -8.97 -3.30 -33.78
N LEU A 59 -9.80 -3.83 -34.68
CA LEU A 59 -10.41 -5.15 -34.57
C LEU A 59 -9.43 -6.18 -35.11
N PHE A 60 -8.92 -7.04 -34.25
CA PHE A 60 -8.04 -8.15 -34.57
C PHE A 60 -8.88 -9.43 -34.68
N VAL A 61 -9.10 -9.90 -35.91
CA VAL A 61 -9.93 -11.07 -36.22
C VAL A 61 -9.07 -12.33 -36.28
N TRP A 62 -9.35 -13.34 -35.46
CA TRP A 62 -8.51 -14.54 -35.42
C TRP A 62 -8.76 -15.44 -36.62
N LYS A 63 -7.73 -15.59 -37.47
CA LYS A 63 -7.81 -16.29 -38.75
C LYS A 63 -8.33 -17.72 -38.61
N ASP A 64 -7.72 -18.51 -37.74
CA ASP A 64 -8.03 -19.94 -37.66
C ASP A 64 -9.44 -20.20 -37.14
N ARG A 65 -9.88 -19.45 -36.15
CA ARG A 65 -11.24 -19.61 -35.62
C ARG A 65 -12.31 -19.17 -36.58
N VAL A 66 -12.04 -18.08 -37.29
CA VAL A 66 -13.02 -17.40 -38.12
C VAL A 66 -13.09 -17.99 -39.53
N PHE A 67 -11.94 -18.35 -40.12
CA PHE A 67 -11.86 -18.83 -41.51
C PHE A 67 -11.62 -20.34 -41.63
N ASN A 68 -10.88 -21.01 -40.74
CA ASN A 68 -10.60 -22.46 -40.93
C ASN A 68 -11.77 -23.35 -40.50
N ASN A 69 -12.62 -22.89 -39.57
CA ASN A 69 -13.87 -23.58 -39.22
C ASN A 69 -14.98 -23.40 -40.28
N VAL A 70 -14.73 -22.72 -41.40
CA VAL A 70 -15.72 -22.41 -42.45
C VAL A 70 -15.98 -23.58 -43.38
N SER A 71 -15.24 -24.69 -43.26
CA SER A 71 -15.35 -25.85 -44.15
C SER A 71 -16.70 -26.57 -44.18
N THR A 72 -17.71 -26.18 -43.37
CA THR A 72 -19.03 -26.84 -43.40
C THR A 72 -20.30 -25.97 -43.41
N SER A 73 -20.33 -24.66 -43.11
CA SER A 73 -21.61 -23.91 -43.16
C SER A 73 -21.61 -22.38 -43.03
N ASN A 74 -20.52 -21.71 -42.63
CA ASN A 74 -20.58 -20.27 -42.28
C ASN A 74 -20.20 -19.34 -43.44
N SER A 75 -21.19 -18.96 -44.25
CA SER A 75 -21.08 -17.95 -45.32
C SER A 75 -20.82 -16.51 -44.84
N PHE A 76 -20.56 -16.29 -43.55
CA PHE A 76 -20.39 -14.95 -43.01
C PHE A 76 -19.09 -14.30 -43.48
N PHE A 77 -17.99 -15.04 -43.52
CA PHE A 77 -16.66 -14.50 -43.85
C PHE A 77 -16.11 -14.95 -45.20
N SER A 78 -16.89 -15.71 -45.99
CA SER A 78 -16.47 -16.15 -47.32
C SER A 78 -16.12 -14.96 -48.22
N ASP A 79 -16.91 -13.88 -48.20
CA ASP A 79 -16.63 -12.68 -49.00
C ASP A 79 -15.28 -12.02 -48.64
N TRP A 80 -14.89 -12.07 -47.37
CA TRP A 80 -13.60 -11.56 -46.92
C TRP A 80 -12.46 -12.51 -47.29
N LEU A 81 -12.67 -13.81 -47.10
CA LEU A 81 -11.70 -14.83 -47.47
C LEU A 81 -11.46 -14.82 -48.99
N ASP A 82 -12.52 -14.69 -49.78
CA ASP A 82 -12.45 -14.56 -51.23
C ASP A 82 -11.72 -13.28 -51.62
N LYS A 83 -12.02 -12.11 -51.01
CA LYS A 83 -11.23 -10.89 -51.22
C LYS A 83 -9.75 -11.09 -50.88
N LEU A 84 -9.44 -11.73 -49.76
CA LEU A 84 -8.06 -12.00 -49.32
C LEU A 84 -7.33 -12.98 -50.27
N ASN A 85 -8.03 -13.96 -50.83
CA ASN A 85 -7.47 -14.98 -51.71
C ASN A 85 -7.43 -14.57 -53.20
N SER A 86 -8.40 -13.77 -53.65
CA SER A 86 -8.61 -13.45 -55.07
C SER A 86 -7.75 -12.30 -55.57
N SER A 87 -7.06 -11.58 -54.68
CA SER A 87 -6.35 -10.36 -55.03
C SER A 87 -4.85 -10.51 -54.85
N SER A 88 -4.14 -10.44 -55.99
CA SER A 88 -2.69 -10.30 -56.02
C SER A 88 -2.29 -8.95 -55.40
N SER A 89 -2.02 -8.96 -54.09
CA SER A 89 -1.12 -8.05 -53.35
C SER A 89 -1.58 -6.69 -52.80
N ALA A 90 -2.85 -6.26 -52.87
CA ALA A 90 -3.19 -4.87 -52.47
C ALA A 90 -4.39 -4.65 -51.52
N ILE A 91 -5.15 -5.66 -51.10
CA ILE A 91 -6.35 -5.39 -50.30
C ILE A 91 -6.00 -5.10 -48.83
N VAL A 92 -6.42 -3.92 -48.38
CA VAL A 92 -6.52 -3.52 -46.97
C VAL A 92 -7.98 -3.66 -46.58
N LEU A 93 -8.30 -4.49 -45.59
CA LEU A 93 -9.64 -4.52 -45.02
C LEU A 93 -9.88 -3.23 -44.23
N THR A 94 -10.88 -2.47 -44.66
CA THR A 94 -11.19 -1.15 -44.09
C THR A 94 -12.33 -1.24 -43.06
N ARG A 95 -12.53 -0.17 -42.28
CA ARG A 95 -13.75 0.00 -41.48
C ARG A 95 -15.01 -0.18 -42.34
N ASP A 96 -15.03 0.40 -43.54
CA ASP A 96 -16.21 0.34 -44.41
C ASP A 96 -16.49 -1.10 -44.87
N ASP A 97 -15.46 -1.92 -45.13
CA ASP A 97 -15.64 -3.36 -45.41
C ASP A 97 -16.30 -4.09 -44.22
N PHE A 98 -15.91 -3.75 -42.99
CA PHE A 98 -16.55 -4.26 -41.78
C PHE A 98 -17.99 -3.78 -41.64
N ILE A 99 -18.25 -2.49 -41.81
CA ILE A 99 -19.61 -1.94 -41.71
C ILE A 99 -20.52 -2.53 -42.79
N GLN A 100 -20.05 -2.65 -44.04
CA GLN A 100 -20.81 -3.24 -45.13
C GLN A 100 -21.13 -4.71 -44.87
N LEU A 101 -20.17 -5.49 -44.36
CA LEU A 101 -20.39 -6.87 -43.98
C LEU A 101 -21.49 -6.99 -42.91
N MET A 102 -21.41 -6.13 -41.90
CA MET A 102 -22.38 -6.08 -40.80
C MET A 102 -23.77 -5.64 -41.26
N MET A 103 -23.86 -4.68 -42.18
CA MET A 103 -25.11 -4.24 -42.80
C MET A 103 -25.74 -5.32 -43.66
N LYS A 104 -24.96 -5.99 -44.52
CA LYS A 104 -25.44 -7.07 -45.40
C LYS A 104 -26.12 -8.19 -44.61
N LYS A 105 -25.61 -8.48 -43.42
CA LYS A 105 -26.06 -9.59 -42.56
C LYS A 105 -27.12 -9.20 -41.53
N LYS A 106 -27.49 -7.92 -41.41
CA LYS A 106 -28.54 -7.40 -40.51
C LYS A 106 -29.92 -8.08 -40.74
N GLY A 107 -30.16 -8.66 -41.92
CA GLY A 107 -31.41 -9.34 -42.28
C GLY A 107 -31.39 -10.88 -42.26
N GLU A 108 -30.23 -11.53 -42.09
CA GLU A 108 -30.09 -12.99 -42.20
C GLU A 108 -30.18 -13.72 -40.83
N ILE A 109 -30.50 -13.01 -39.75
CA ILE A 109 -30.35 -13.44 -38.34
C ILE A 109 -31.40 -14.51 -37.90
N THR A 110 -32.31 -14.94 -38.76
CA THR A 110 -33.41 -15.83 -38.36
C THR A 110 -33.00 -17.29 -38.12
N GLN A 111 -31.77 -17.71 -38.46
CA GLN A 111 -31.29 -19.06 -38.14
C GLN A 111 -30.24 -19.04 -37.04
N VAL A 112 -30.64 -19.58 -35.87
CA VAL A 112 -29.83 -19.86 -34.69
C VAL A 112 -28.58 -20.65 -35.12
N GLY A 113 -27.41 -20.01 -35.12
CA GLY A 113 -26.22 -20.61 -35.71
C GLY A 113 -24.92 -20.26 -35.00
N THR A 114 -24.38 -19.06 -35.21
CA THR A 114 -23.07 -18.67 -34.63
C THR A 114 -22.93 -17.15 -34.62
N SER A 115 -23.11 -16.51 -33.47
CA SER A 115 -22.73 -15.10 -33.32
C SER A 115 -21.21 -14.99 -33.12
N ILE A 116 -20.58 -14.01 -33.77
CA ILE A 116 -19.15 -13.74 -33.63
C ILE A 116 -18.91 -13.10 -32.27
N LYS A 117 -18.07 -13.71 -31.44
CA LYS A 117 -17.73 -13.19 -30.12
C LYS A 117 -16.62 -12.14 -30.24
N ILE A 118 -16.98 -10.87 -30.08
CA ILE A 118 -16.01 -9.77 -30.09
C ILE A 118 -15.67 -9.38 -28.66
N GLY A 119 -14.42 -9.59 -28.25
CA GLY A 119 -13.89 -9.13 -26.97
C GLY A 119 -13.43 -7.68 -27.08
N ILE A 120 -13.98 -6.77 -26.28
CA ILE A 120 -13.62 -5.35 -26.32
C ILE A 120 -13.13 -4.94 -24.96
N GLU A 121 -11.98 -4.29 -24.90
CA GLU A 121 -11.51 -3.77 -23.63
C GLU A 121 -12.55 -2.83 -23.01
N ASN A 122 -12.84 -3.03 -21.72
CA ASN A 122 -13.97 -2.38 -21.08
C ASN A 122 -13.96 -0.84 -21.19
N HIS A 123 -12.78 -0.21 -21.17
CA HIS A 123 -12.67 1.24 -21.34
C HIS A 123 -12.93 1.70 -22.81
N ASN A 124 -12.88 0.80 -23.79
CA ASN A 124 -13.15 1.08 -25.20
C ASN A 124 -14.58 0.72 -25.63
N PHE A 125 -15.31 -0.03 -24.79
CA PHE A 125 -16.67 -0.50 -25.07
C PHE A 125 -17.65 0.62 -25.44
N ALA A 126 -17.59 1.75 -24.72
CA ALA A 126 -18.47 2.89 -25.01
C ALA A 126 -18.20 3.50 -26.39
N SER A 127 -16.92 3.70 -26.75
CA SER A 127 -16.52 4.24 -28.04
C SER A 127 -16.93 3.32 -29.19
N PHE A 128 -16.77 2.00 -29.01
CA PHE A 128 -17.20 1.01 -29.99
C PHE A 128 -18.71 1.03 -30.24
N ASN A 129 -19.52 1.12 -29.18
CA ASN A 129 -20.97 1.21 -29.32
C ASN A 129 -21.41 2.50 -30.01
N GLU A 130 -20.79 3.64 -29.72
CA GLU A 130 -21.10 4.90 -30.41
C GLU A 130 -20.68 4.85 -31.89
N MET A 131 -19.59 4.15 -32.25
CA MET A 131 -19.24 3.90 -33.65
C MET A 131 -20.31 3.07 -34.37
N LEU A 132 -20.82 2.00 -33.76
CA LEU A 132 -21.91 1.23 -34.36
C LEU A 132 -23.14 2.12 -34.61
N LYS A 133 -23.52 2.96 -33.63
CA LYS A 133 -24.63 3.91 -33.78
C LYS A 133 -24.40 4.93 -34.88
N PHE A 134 -23.18 5.46 -35.02
CA PHE A 134 -22.80 6.36 -36.10
C PHE A 134 -23.11 5.76 -37.49
N HIS A 135 -22.96 4.45 -37.63
CA HIS A 135 -23.29 3.70 -38.85
C HIS A 135 -24.69 3.08 -38.86
N ASN A 136 -25.62 3.50 -37.99
CA ASN A 136 -26.98 2.95 -37.89
C ASN A 136 -27.04 1.43 -37.61
N LEU A 137 -26.02 0.93 -36.90
CA LEU A 137 -25.93 -0.44 -36.41
C LEU A 137 -26.23 -0.48 -34.91
N THR A 138 -26.97 -1.48 -34.48
CA THR A 138 -27.20 -1.77 -33.05
C THR A 138 -26.70 -3.17 -32.75
N SER A 139 -26.11 -3.40 -31.58
CA SER A 139 -25.62 -4.73 -31.17
C SER A 139 -26.67 -5.82 -31.31
N ASP A 140 -27.93 -5.46 -31.05
CA ASP A 140 -29.06 -6.41 -31.00
C ASP A 140 -29.54 -6.84 -32.39
N THR A 141 -29.18 -6.07 -33.44
CA THR A 141 -29.54 -6.37 -34.83
C THR A 141 -28.38 -6.95 -35.62
N LEU A 142 -27.26 -7.22 -34.96
CA LEU A 142 -26.05 -7.72 -35.60
C LEU A 142 -25.77 -9.16 -35.14
N PRO A 143 -25.19 -10.01 -36.00
CA PRO A 143 -24.78 -11.37 -35.64
C PRO A 143 -23.46 -11.38 -34.84
N ILE A 144 -23.29 -10.43 -33.93
CA ILE A 144 -22.13 -10.32 -33.04
C ILE A 144 -22.57 -10.40 -31.59
N THR A 145 -21.75 -11.00 -30.75
CA THR A 145 -21.87 -10.93 -29.30
C THR A 145 -20.67 -10.17 -28.77
N VAL A 146 -20.91 -8.92 -28.40
CA VAL A 146 -19.86 -8.07 -27.82
C VAL A 146 -19.71 -8.39 -26.34
N ARG A 147 -18.50 -8.74 -25.90
CA ARG A 147 -18.16 -9.00 -24.50
C ARG A 147 -17.11 -8.01 -24.04
N LYS A 148 -17.30 -7.47 -22.84
CA LYS A 148 -16.28 -6.67 -22.17
C LYS A 148 -15.14 -7.58 -21.71
N MET A 149 -13.93 -7.20 -22.08
CA MET A 149 -12.68 -7.87 -21.74
C MET A 149 -11.90 -6.98 -20.77
N ARG A 150 -11.17 -7.57 -19.81
CA ARG A 150 -10.34 -6.83 -18.84
C ARG A 150 -8.92 -7.38 -18.82
N VAL A 151 -8.24 -7.18 -19.94
CA VAL A 151 -6.93 -7.79 -20.24
C VAL A 151 -5.89 -7.56 -19.14
N TRP A 152 -5.91 -6.41 -18.47
CA TRP A 152 -5.01 -6.07 -17.36
C TRP A 152 -5.32 -6.81 -16.04
N SER A 153 -6.57 -7.23 -15.82
CA SER A 153 -7.01 -7.97 -14.62
C SER A 153 -6.95 -9.49 -14.80
N GLU A 154 -6.85 -9.93 -16.06
CA GLU A 154 -6.81 -11.33 -16.46
C GLU A 154 -5.45 -12.04 -16.36
N PRO A 155 -4.32 -11.43 -15.94
CA PRO A 155 -3.12 -12.18 -15.57
C PRO A 155 -3.32 -13.13 -14.38
N CYS A 156 -4.45 -13.02 -13.68
CA CYS A 156 -4.87 -13.99 -12.66
C CYS A 156 -5.50 -15.27 -13.25
N ARG A 157 -5.81 -15.32 -14.56
CA ARG A 157 -6.47 -16.46 -15.20
C ARG A 157 -5.46 -17.49 -15.70
N ILE A 158 -5.87 -18.75 -15.63
CA ILE A 158 -5.07 -19.90 -16.09
C ILE A 158 -5.00 -19.94 -17.63
N GLY A 159 -5.89 -19.23 -18.35
CA GLY A 159 -5.97 -19.25 -19.81
C GLY A 159 -5.69 -17.92 -20.50
N ASN A 160 -5.34 -18.01 -21.78
CA ASN A 160 -5.17 -16.86 -22.67
C ASN A 160 -6.54 -16.24 -22.98
N VAL A 161 -6.72 -14.96 -22.66
CA VAL A 161 -8.00 -14.25 -22.83
C VAL A 161 -8.47 -14.18 -24.29
N PHE A 162 -7.53 -14.13 -25.23
CA PHE A 162 -7.83 -14.08 -26.66
C PHE A 162 -8.50 -15.38 -27.13
N GLU A 163 -8.30 -16.49 -26.41
CA GLU A 163 -8.98 -17.77 -26.67
C GLU A 163 -10.47 -17.78 -26.35
N GLN A 164 -11.04 -16.73 -25.75
CA GLN A 164 -12.47 -16.66 -25.45
C GLN A 164 -13.28 -15.93 -26.52
N HIS A 165 -12.59 -15.40 -27.53
CA HIS A 165 -13.14 -14.49 -28.52
C HIS A 165 -12.75 -14.95 -29.94
N ASP A 166 -13.57 -14.56 -30.92
CA ASP A 166 -13.30 -14.77 -32.35
C ASP A 166 -12.57 -13.55 -32.94
N ALA A 167 -12.81 -12.38 -32.35
CA ALA A 167 -12.08 -11.15 -32.62
C ALA A 167 -11.96 -10.30 -31.36
N VAL A 168 -10.96 -9.42 -31.31
CA VAL A 168 -10.78 -8.48 -30.20
C VAL A 168 -10.59 -7.04 -30.67
N VAL A 169 -11.13 -6.07 -29.94
CA VAL A 169 -10.95 -4.64 -30.22
C VAL A 169 -10.05 -4.02 -29.17
N MET A 170 -8.86 -3.62 -29.58
CA MET A 170 -7.82 -3.08 -28.71
C MET A 170 -6.93 -2.06 -29.45
N ASP A 171 -6.12 -1.32 -28.69
CA ASP A 171 -4.99 -0.61 -29.25
C ASP A 171 -3.93 -1.61 -29.77
N PRO A 172 -3.24 -1.36 -30.90
CA PRO A 172 -2.19 -2.23 -31.40
C PRO A 172 -1.08 -2.54 -30.40
N TYR A 173 -0.69 -1.58 -29.55
CA TYR A 173 0.31 -1.81 -28.51
C TYR A 173 -0.21 -2.75 -27.44
N ASP A 174 -1.40 -2.47 -26.88
CA ASP A 174 -1.99 -3.34 -25.86
C ASP A 174 -2.22 -4.75 -26.42
N PHE A 175 -2.72 -4.88 -27.66
CA PHE A 175 -2.89 -6.16 -28.33
C PHE A 175 -1.56 -6.93 -28.44
N ALA A 176 -0.52 -6.34 -29.03
CA ALA A 176 0.76 -7.01 -29.22
C ALA A 176 1.44 -7.35 -27.88
N PHE A 177 1.40 -6.43 -26.92
CA PHE A 177 1.95 -6.63 -25.58
C PHE A 177 1.27 -7.78 -24.85
N TYR A 178 -0.05 -7.78 -24.76
CA TYR A 178 -0.78 -8.80 -24.02
C TYR A 178 -0.78 -10.14 -24.75
N LEU A 179 -0.90 -10.18 -26.08
CA LEU A 179 -0.86 -11.44 -26.83
C LEU A 179 0.47 -12.18 -26.57
N ARG A 180 1.59 -11.46 -26.61
CA ARG A 180 2.91 -12.02 -26.30
C ARG A 180 3.03 -12.43 -24.83
N THR A 181 2.53 -11.61 -23.90
CA THR A 181 2.55 -11.93 -22.45
C THR A 181 1.71 -13.17 -22.10
N TYR A 182 0.63 -13.44 -22.84
CA TYR A 182 -0.24 -14.61 -22.64
C TYR A 182 0.15 -15.82 -23.49
N ARG A 183 1.25 -15.79 -24.26
CA ARG A 183 1.60 -16.86 -25.19
C ARG A 183 1.69 -18.24 -24.51
N ASP A 184 2.20 -18.28 -23.28
CA ASP A 184 2.49 -19.51 -22.55
C ASP A 184 1.27 -20.06 -21.76
N ARG A 185 0.10 -19.43 -21.89
CA ARG A 185 -1.11 -19.75 -21.11
C ARG A 185 -2.26 -20.32 -21.93
N THR A 186 -1.98 -21.07 -23.00
CA THR A 186 -3.04 -21.65 -23.83
C THR A 186 -3.80 -22.75 -23.07
N GLN A 187 -5.15 -22.67 -23.02
CA GLN A 187 -5.97 -23.64 -22.29
C GLN A 187 -6.15 -24.96 -23.04
N GLN A 188 -5.93 -24.95 -24.36
CA GLN A 188 -6.11 -26.11 -25.24
C GLN A 188 -4.81 -26.92 -25.41
N SER A 189 -4.25 -27.44 -24.31
CA SER A 189 -3.11 -28.38 -24.36
C SER A 189 -3.52 -29.83 -24.67
N THR A 190 -4.56 -30.05 -25.50
CA THR A 190 -4.95 -31.40 -25.94
C THR A 190 -4.41 -31.76 -27.33
N THR A 191 -3.90 -30.80 -28.10
CA THR A 191 -3.19 -31.07 -29.36
C THR A 191 -1.72 -30.74 -29.17
N ALA A 192 -0.87 -31.77 -29.27
CA ALA A 192 0.56 -31.78 -28.99
C ALA A 192 1.45 -30.93 -29.93
N SER A 193 0.94 -29.87 -30.53
CA SER A 193 1.73 -28.96 -31.37
C SER A 193 1.89 -27.60 -30.70
N GLN A 194 3.13 -27.16 -30.61
CA GLN A 194 3.70 -25.96 -29.99
C GLN A 194 3.20 -24.61 -30.58
N ASN A 195 1.92 -24.48 -30.90
CA ASN A 195 1.41 -23.28 -31.56
C ASN A 195 1.03 -22.24 -30.50
N TYR A 196 2.00 -21.41 -30.13
CA TYR A 196 1.73 -20.14 -29.48
C TYR A 196 0.85 -19.28 -30.38
N LEU A 197 -0.03 -18.46 -29.79
CA LEU A 197 -0.71 -17.42 -30.55
C LEU A 197 0.31 -16.39 -31.05
N ASN A 198 0.36 -16.18 -32.35
CA ASN A 198 1.18 -15.21 -33.02
C ASN A 198 0.33 -13.98 -33.36
N THR A 199 0.97 -12.82 -33.45
CA THR A 199 0.32 -11.60 -33.94
C THR A 199 -0.20 -11.79 -35.37
N ASN A 200 0.56 -12.51 -36.22
CA ASN A 200 0.15 -12.83 -37.59
C ASN A 200 -1.06 -13.78 -37.70
N ASP A 201 -1.53 -14.40 -36.60
CA ASP A 201 -2.77 -15.20 -36.58
C ASP A 201 -4.02 -14.31 -36.65
N PHE A 202 -3.85 -13.00 -36.51
CA PHE A 202 -4.96 -12.04 -36.49
C PHE A 202 -4.94 -11.15 -37.73
N ILE A 203 -6.13 -10.84 -38.25
CA ILE A 203 -6.32 -9.83 -39.29
C ILE A 203 -6.74 -8.53 -38.61
N PRO A 204 -5.87 -7.49 -38.64
CA PRO A 204 -6.18 -6.17 -38.10
C PRO A 204 -7.12 -5.39 -39.04
N ILE A 205 -8.17 -4.79 -38.47
CA ILE A 205 -9.09 -3.88 -39.15
C ILE A 205 -9.22 -2.61 -38.31
N PRO A 206 -8.64 -1.48 -38.73
CA PRO A 206 -8.71 -0.24 -37.97
C PRO A 206 -10.14 0.30 -37.96
N LEU A 207 -10.65 0.65 -36.77
CA LEU A 207 -12.04 1.06 -36.59
C LEU A 207 -12.18 2.53 -36.16
N ILE A 208 -11.61 2.90 -35.02
CA ILE A 208 -11.89 4.17 -34.34
C ILE A 208 -10.59 4.88 -34.00
N PRO A 209 -10.39 6.14 -34.42
CA PRO A 209 -9.31 6.97 -33.87
C PRO A 209 -9.38 7.05 -32.34
N ASN A 210 -8.39 6.51 -31.63
CA ASN A 210 -8.44 6.38 -30.16
C ASN A 210 -7.61 7.47 -29.46
N THR A 211 -6.33 7.53 -29.82
CA THR A 211 -5.38 8.50 -29.33
C THR A 211 -5.07 9.43 -30.46
N LEU A 212 -5.26 10.72 -30.21
CA LEU A 212 -5.30 11.77 -31.21
C LEU A 212 -4.15 12.74 -30.95
N ILE A 213 -3.54 13.21 -32.02
CA ILE A 213 -2.58 14.32 -31.95
C ILE A 213 -3.41 15.60 -32.11
N VAL A 214 -3.53 16.37 -31.04
CA VAL A 214 -4.38 17.56 -31.00
C VAL A 214 -3.59 18.81 -30.68
N LYS A 215 -3.98 19.88 -31.36
CA LYS A 215 -3.63 21.24 -30.98
C LYS A 215 -4.72 21.77 -30.05
N SER A 216 -4.34 22.10 -28.83
CA SER A 216 -5.25 22.67 -27.84
C SER A 216 -5.79 24.02 -28.32
N ALA A 217 -7.10 24.23 -28.19
CA ALA A 217 -7.75 25.51 -28.52
C ALA A 217 -7.16 26.70 -27.74
N LYS A 218 -6.60 26.43 -26.56
CA LYS A 218 -6.03 27.45 -25.65
C LYS A 218 -4.65 27.94 -26.10
N ASN A 219 -3.98 27.19 -26.97
CA ASN A 219 -2.61 27.50 -27.39
C ASN A 219 -2.64 28.25 -28.73
N THR A 220 -2.12 29.48 -28.71
CA THR A 220 -1.84 30.23 -29.94
C THR A 220 -0.76 29.50 -30.74
N TRP A 221 -0.88 29.53 -32.08
CA TRP A 221 0.17 28.99 -32.94
C TRP A 221 1.46 29.75 -32.67
N SER A 222 2.50 29.05 -32.24
CA SER A 222 3.85 29.55 -32.39
C SER A 222 4.26 29.27 -33.83
N ASP A 223 4.60 30.31 -34.59
CA ASP A 223 5.15 30.16 -35.96
C ASP A 223 6.57 29.54 -35.95
N ASN A 224 7.08 29.11 -34.79
CA ASN A 224 8.34 28.39 -34.68
C ASN A 224 8.18 26.95 -35.22
N THR A 225 8.36 26.81 -36.53
CA THR A 225 8.31 25.54 -37.27
C THR A 225 9.24 24.48 -36.68
N ASN A 226 10.41 24.86 -36.15
CA ASN A 226 11.36 23.92 -35.55
C ASN A 226 10.84 23.31 -34.24
N LEU A 227 10.17 24.10 -33.40
CA LEU A 227 9.57 23.59 -32.16
C LEU A 227 8.42 22.63 -32.48
N LEU A 228 7.58 22.99 -33.45
CA LEU A 228 6.48 22.14 -33.91
C LEU A 228 7.00 20.86 -34.55
N GLN A 229 8.10 20.93 -35.31
CA GLN A 229 8.76 19.77 -35.89
C GLN A 229 9.25 18.81 -34.80
N ASN A 230 9.99 19.32 -33.81
CA ASN A 230 10.51 18.49 -32.72
C ASN A 230 9.38 17.88 -31.89
N GLN A 231 8.31 18.64 -31.62
CA GLN A 231 7.13 18.11 -30.94
C GLN A 231 6.38 17.07 -31.78
N THR A 232 6.21 17.31 -33.08
CA THR A 232 5.53 16.37 -33.98
C THR A 232 6.33 15.09 -34.14
N MET A 233 7.64 15.19 -34.34
CA MET A 233 8.54 14.04 -34.43
C MET A 233 8.62 13.25 -33.12
N GLY A 234 8.57 13.93 -31.96
CA GLY A 234 8.51 13.26 -30.66
C GLY A 234 7.13 12.67 -30.30
N LEU A 235 6.07 13.13 -30.97
CA LEU A 235 4.72 12.56 -30.85
C LEU A 235 4.47 11.44 -31.87
N MET A 236 5.21 11.44 -32.98
CA MET A 236 5.36 10.26 -33.84
C MET A 236 6.23 9.25 -33.09
N PHE A 237 5.85 7.98 -33.09
CA PHE A 237 6.60 7.00 -32.32
C PHE A 237 8.01 6.84 -32.86
N ASP A 238 8.93 6.55 -31.94
CA ASP A 238 10.27 6.12 -32.27
C ASP A 238 10.19 4.78 -33.01
N TYR A 239 10.46 4.82 -34.31
CA TYR A 239 10.51 3.63 -35.17
C TYR A 239 11.91 2.96 -35.07
N ALA A 240 12.80 3.46 -34.20
CA ALA A 240 14.12 2.89 -33.98
C ALA A 240 14.07 1.57 -33.18
N ASP A 241 14.97 0.65 -33.56
CA ASP A 241 15.24 -0.65 -32.92
C ASP A 241 14.07 -1.66 -32.89
N MET A 242 13.48 -1.93 -34.06
CA MET A 242 12.64 -3.10 -34.33
C MET A 242 13.43 -4.41 -34.19
N THR A 243 13.66 -4.81 -32.95
CA THR A 243 14.34 -6.06 -32.62
C THR A 243 13.39 -7.03 -31.95
N CYS A 244 13.77 -8.30 -31.93
CA CYS A 244 13.05 -9.37 -31.23
C CYS A 244 12.82 -9.06 -29.73
N LEU A 245 13.72 -8.29 -29.11
CA LEU A 245 13.61 -7.82 -27.70
C LEU A 245 12.50 -6.77 -27.48
N ASN A 246 12.10 -6.08 -28.55
CA ASN A 246 11.04 -5.08 -28.55
C ASN A 246 9.90 -5.46 -29.50
N ALA A 247 9.67 -6.76 -29.70
CA ALA A 247 8.70 -7.27 -30.67
C ALA A 247 7.25 -6.82 -30.39
N ASP A 248 6.90 -6.50 -29.14
CA ASP A 248 5.62 -5.88 -28.76
C ASP A 248 5.48 -4.47 -29.33
N VAL A 249 6.52 -3.65 -29.20
CA VAL A 249 6.54 -2.28 -29.75
C VAL A 249 6.61 -2.34 -31.27
N ALA A 250 7.49 -3.18 -31.83
CA ALA A 250 7.69 -3.29 -33.26
C ALA A 250 6.41 -3.71 -33.99
N ASP A 251 5.75 -4.78 -33.56
CA ASP A 251 4.48 -5.22 -34.15
C ASP A 251 3.40 -4.14 -34.03
N ALA A 252 3.33 -3.44 -32.90
CA ALA A 252 2.38 -2.35 -32.71
C ALA A 252 2.61 -1.21 -33.71
N GLN A 253 3.87 -0.87 -34.00
CA GLN A 253 4.19 0.11 -35.05
C GLN A 253 3.84 -0.44 -36.44
N THR A 254 4.19 -1.69 -36.73
CA THR A 254 3.90 -2.35 -38.02
C THR A 254 2.39 -2.34 -38.31
N TYR A 255 1.54 -2.60 -37.31
CA TYR A 255 0.09 -2.49 -37.47
C TYR A 255 -0.41 -1.09 -37.82
N ARG A 256 0.26 -0.02 -37.34
CA ARG A 256 -0.14 1.37 -37.62
C ARG A 256 0.11 1.79 -39.07
N PHE A 257 0.97 1.09 -39.81
CA PHE A 257 1.15 1.32 -41.25
C PHE A 257 -0.07 0.93 -42.09
N LEU A 258 -1.02 0.16 -41.56
CA LEU A 258 -2.27 -0.16 -42.28
C LEU A 258 -3.14 1.06 -42.53
N THR A 259 -3.13 2.03 -41.62
CA THR A 259 -3.95 3.25 -41.70
C THR A 259 -3.21 4.44 -42.28
N GLY A 260 -1.92 4.30 -42.60
CA GLY A 260 -1.10 5.43 -43.03
C GLY A 260 -0.43 6.19 -41.90
N TYR A 261 0.14 5.50 -40.91
CA TYR A 261 0.91 6.05 -39.79
C TYR A 261 0.57 7.51 -39.41
N SER A 262 -0.34 7.75 -38.47
CA SER A 262 -0.86 9.10 -38.14
C SER A 262 -1.85 9.75 -39.11
N ASN A 263 -2.11 9.15 -40.27
CA ASN A 263 -3.15 9.62 -41.20
C ASN A 263 -4.58 9.39 -40.67
N PHE A 264 -5.51 10.20 -41.17
CA PHE A 264 -6.93 10.08 -40.89
C PHE A 264 -7.75 10.68 -42.03
N THR A 265 -8.97 10.17 -42.22
CA THR A 265 -9.92 10.63 -43.23
C THR A 265 -10.89 11.68 -42.67
N GLN A 266 -11.64 12.35 -43.55
CA GLN A 266 -12.72 13.24 -43.09
C GLN A 266 -13.79 12.48 -42.29
N GLN A 267 -14.13 11.26 -42.70
CA GLN A 267 -15.07 10.40 -41.99
C GLN A 267 -14.57 10.04 -40.58
N ASP A 268 -13.25 9.86 -40.41
CA ASP A 268 -12.64 9.66 -39.09
C ASP A 268 -12.82 10.89 -38.20
N ALA A 269 -12.63 12.09 -38.74
CA ALA A 269 -12.85 13.32 -38.00
C ALA A 269 -14.33 13.51 -37.60
N GLU A 270 -15.26 13.16 -38.49
CA GLU A 270 -16.70 13.17 -38.21
C GLU A 270 -17.09 12.14 -37.15
N LEU A 271 -16.49 10.94 -37.18
CA LEU A 271 -16.67 9.91 -36.17
C LEU A 271 -16.14 10.37 -34.80
N VAL A 272 -14.95 10.95 -34.76
CA VAL A 272 -14.37 11.53 -33.53
C VAL A 272 -15.29 12.62 -32.97
N ARG A 273 -15.80 13.51 -33.83
CA ARG A 273 -16.76 14.56 -33.46
C ARG A 273 -18.05 13.96 -32.89
N TYR A 274 -18.57 12.89 -33.50
CA TYR A 274 -19.76 12.19 -33.05
C TYR A 274 -19.56 11.54 -31.68
N ILE A 275 -18.50 10.74 -31.51
CA ILE A 275 -18.24 10.00 -30.26
C ILE A 275 -17.89 10.96 -29.11
N SER A 276 -17.03 11.95 -29.35
CA SER A 276 -16.61 12.90 -28.32
C SER A 276 -17.70 13.92 -27.96
N ARG A 277 -18.65 14.17 -28.87
CA ARG A 277 -19.66 15.24 -28.79
C ARG A 277 -19.03 16.62 -28.59
N LYS A 278 -17.83 16.83 -29.16
CA LYS A 278 -17.10 18.09 -29.11
C LYS A 278 -17.02 18.73 -30.48
N ALA A 279 -17.08 20.06 -30.52
CA ALA A 279 -16.80 20.80 -31.75
C ALA A 279 -15.28 20.82 -31.97
N ILE A 280 -14.79 19.94 -32.84
CA ILE A 280 -13.39 19.86 -33.21
C ILE A 280 -13.19 20.36 -34.65
N SER A 281 -12.05 21.00 -34.87
CA SER A 281 -11.54 21.33 -36.21
C SER A 281 -10.48 20.31 -36.62
N TYR A 282 -10.06 20.30 -37.88
CA TYR A 282 -9.02 19.40 -38.38
C TYR A 282 -8.06 20.16 -39.28
N ASP A 283 -6.77 19.78 -39.24
CA ASP A 283 -5.73 20.38 -40.08
C ASP A 283 -4.73 19.34 -40.59
N TRP A 284 -4.92 18.88 -41.83
CA TRP A 284 -4.01 17.94 -42.50
C TRP A 284 -2.70 18.57 -42.95
N ARG A 285 -2.56 19.90 -42.96
CA ARG A 285 -1.34 20.54 -43.48
C ARG A 285 -0.12 20.15 -42.66
N VAL A 286 -0.29 20.02 -41.35
CA VAL A 286 0.75 19.59 -40.43
C VAL A 286 1.19 18.16 -40.73
N TYR A 287 0.23 17.24 -40.85
CA TYR A 287 0.50 15.85 -41.23
C TYR A 287 1.22 15.76 -42.58
N ASN A 288 0.68 16.43 -43.61
CA ASN A 288 1.24 16.42 -44.96
C ASN A 288 2.65 17.02 -45.02
N HIS A 289 2.96 17.99 -44.15
CA HIS A 289 4.28 18.60 -44.07
C HIS A 289 5.31 17.67 -43.41
N TYR A 290 4.94 17.00 -42.31
CA TYR A 290 5.88 16.20 -41.51
C TYR A 290 6.00 14.74 -41.95
N MET A 291 4.98 14.15 -42.55
CA MET A 291 5.01 12.75 -42.98
C MET A 291 6.17 12.45 -43.94
N PRO A 292 6.46 13.25 -44.99
CA PRO A 292 7.61 13.00 -45.85
C PRO A 292 8.95 13.03 -45.11
N LEU A 293 9.09 13.89 -44.10
CA LEU A 293 10.29 13.97 -43.26
C LEU A 293 10.44 12.74 -42.36
N PHE A 294 9.33 12.25 -41.79
CA PHE A 294 9.31 11.01 -41.03
C PHE A 294 9.72 9.81 -41.90
N LEU A 295 9.15 9.69 -43.11
CA LEU A 295 9.47 8.62 -44.05
C LEU A 295 10.94 8.67 -44.47
N ALA A 296 11.46 9.86 -44.80
CA ALA A 296 12.86 10.04 -45.17
C ALA A 296 13.83 9.72 -44.03
N SER A 297 13.52 10.13 -42.80
CA SER A 297 14.39 9.86 -41.63
C SER A 297 14.46 8.38 -41.25
N HIS A 298 13.47 7.56 -41.64
CA HIS A 298 13.41 6.13 -41.34
C HIS A 298 13.60 5.23 -42.57
N ASN A 299 14.00 5.79 -43.71
CA ASN A 299 14.16 5.06 -44.99
C ASN A 299 12.90 4.29 -45.44
N LEU A 300 11.73 4.87 -45.19
CA LEU A 300 10.44 4.30 -45.56
C LEU A 300 9.95 4.92 -46.88
N THR A 301 9.40 4.10 -47.77
CA THR A 301 8.93 4.55 -49.09
C THR A 301 7.46 4.97 -49.09
N SER A 302 6.67 4.47 -48.14
CA SER A 302 5.23 4.73 -48.04
C SER A 302 4.78 4.71 -46.59
N PRO A 303 3.85 5.60 -46.19
CA PRO A 303 3.21 5.55 -44.88
C PRO A 303 2.12 4.47 -44.80
N ASN A 304 1.64 4.00 -45.96
CA ASN A 304 0.60 2.98 -46.10
C ASN A 304 1.21 1.66 -46.55
N TRP A 305 1.09 0.62 -45.75
CA TRP A 305 1.49 -0.74 -46.11
C TRP A 305 0.24 -1.58 -46.36
N ASN A 306 0.31 -2.46 -47.37
CA ASN A 306 -0.75 -3.45 -47.58
C ASN A 306 -0.71 -4.52 -46.46
N LEU A 307 -1.80 -5.28 -46.34
CA LEU A 307 -1.91 -6.31 -45.30
C LEU A 307 -0.78 -7.35 -45.36
N ASN A 308 -0.34 -7.74 -46.57
CA ASN A 308 0.72 -8.73 -46.74
C ASN A 308 2.06 -8.22 -46.21
N ALA A 309 2.43 -6.98 -46.50
CA ALA A 309 3.67 -6.35 -46.02
C ALA A 309 3.65 -6.19 -44.49
N VAL A 310 2.50 -5.85 -43.92
CA VAL A 310 2.32 -5.78 -42.46
C VAL A 310 2.50 -7.16 -41.85
N VAL A 311 1.75 -8.16 -42.32
CA VAL A 311 1.80 -9.54 -41.79
C VAL A 311 3.19 -10.16 -41.94
N SER A 312 3.90 -9.91 -43.04
CA SER A 312 5.26 -10.41 -43.26
C SER A 312 6.32 -9.74 -42.38
N SER A 313 6.02 -8.55 -41.85
CA SER A 313 6.93 -7.77 -41.01
C SER A 313 6.66 -7.97 -39.51
N LEU A 314 5.63 -8.72 -39.15
CA LEU A 314 5.35 -9.08 -37.75
C LEU A 314 6.35 -10.13 -37.25
N PHE A 315 6.79 -9.98 -36.01
CA PHE A 315 7.67 -10.95 -35.39
C PHE A 315 6.92 -12.23 -35.01
N PRO A 316 7.55 -13.42 -35.13
CA PRO A 316 6.96 -14.66 -34.61
C PRO A 316 6.78 -14.60 -33.08
N SER A 317 5.92 -15.44 -32.52
CA SER A 317 5.72 -15.59 -31.06
C SER A 317 6.97 -16.04 -30.31
N THR A 318 7.95 -16.63 -31.00
CA THR A 318 9.29 -16.94 -30.45
C THR A 318 10.03 -15.67 -30.04
N CYS A 319 9.78 -14.54 -30.72
CA CYS A 319 10.26 -13.25 -30.28
C CYS A 319 9.45 -12.75 -29.09
N HIS A 320 10.07 -12.80 -27.93
CA HIS A 320 9.46 -12.34 -26.70
C HIS A 320 10.17 -11.09 -26.22
N PRO A 321 9.44 -10.07 -25.73
CA PRO A 321 10.07 -8.91 -25.13
C PRO A 321 10.90 -9.24 -23.88
N CYS A 322 10.77 -10.48 -23.36
CA CYS A 322 11.37 -10.90 -22.10
C CYS A 322 12.15 -12.18 -22.33
N GLY A 323 13.47 -12.10 -22.13
CA GLY A 323 14.40 -13.14 -22.56
C GLY A 323 14.37 -14.42 -21.73
N THR A 324 13.89 -14.37 -20.48
CA THR A 324 13.96 -15.52 -19.55
C THR A 324 12.64 -15.82 -18.83
N ASP A 325 11.73 -14.87 -18.73
CA ASP A 325 10.48 -15.00 -17.97
C ASP A 325 9.23 -14.83 -18.85
N THR A 326 8.33 -15.80 -18.76
CA THR A 326 7.03 -15.79 -19.44
C THR A 326 6.12 -14.65 -18.96
N LEU A 327 6.39 -14.11 -17.77
CA LEU A 327 5.61 -13.05 -17.12
C LEU A 327 6.20 -11.65 -17.31
N CYS A 328 7.35 -11.53 -17.99
CA CYS A 328 7.97 -10.24 -18.30
C CYS A 328 8.27 -9.34 -17.10
N LEU A 329 8.50 -9.90 -15.91
CA LEU A 329 8.75 -9.16 -14.67
C LEU A 329 9.93 -8.20 -14.81
N SER A 330 10.98 -8.62 -15.51
CA SER A 330 12.19 -7.82 -15.74
C SER A 330 11.92 -6.53 -16.51
N LYS A 331 11.12 -6.57 -17.58
CA LYS A 331 10.75 -5.38 -18.39
C LYS A 331 9.80 -4.43 -17.65
N ILE A 332 9.12 -4.92 -16.61
CA ILE A 332 8.14 -4.15 -15.84
C ILE A 332 8.81 -3.39 -14.68
N PHE A 333 10.01 -3.80 -14.27
CA PHE A 333 10.78 -3.08 -13.27
C PHE A 333 11.19 -1.71 -13.82
N ARG A 334 10.67 -0.64 -13.22
CA ARG A 334 11.00 0.75 -13.56
C ARG A 334 12.02 1.28 -12.57
N PRO A 335 13.31 1.38 -12.92
CA PRO A 335 14.35 1.76 -11.97
C PRO A 335 14.05 3.07 -11.24
N GLU A 336 13.37 4.02 -11.88
CA GLU A 336 13.08 5.33 -11.31
C GLU A 336 12.06 5.28 -10.16
N THR A 337 11.15 4.30 -10.19
CA THR A 337 10.06 4.17 -9.20
C THR A 337 10.24 2.97 -8.28
N ASP A 338 10.72 1.85 -8.81
CA ASP A 338 10.84 0.58 -8.09
C ASP A 338 12.17 0.45 -7.33
N SER A 339 13.24 1.18 -7.71
CA SER A 339 14.54 1.11 -7.01
C SER A 339 14.47 1.54 -5.55
N GLY A 340 13.44 2.31 -5.16
CA GLY A 340 13.16 2.66 -3.78
C GLY A 340 12.97 1.45 -2.86
N ILE A 341 12.66 0.26 -3.40
CA ILE A 341 12.54 -0.96 -2.61
C ILE A 341 13.86 -1.42 -2.00
N PHE A 342 15.01 -1.14 -2.63
CA PHE A 342 16.33 -1.55 -2.13
C PHE A 342 16.72 -0.85 -0.83
N PRO A 343 16.69 0.50 -0.72
CA PRO A 343 16.97 1.16 0.55
C PRO A 343 15.92 0.81 1.61
N GLN A 344 14.65 0.63 1.23
CA GLN A 344 13.61 0.15 2.15
C GLN A 344 13.95 -1.23 2.73
N PHE A 345 14.35 -2.18 1.88
CA PHE A 345 14.80 -3.52 2.30
C PHE A 345 15.99 -3.43 3.27
N ILE A 346 16.99 -2.60 2.98
CA ILE A 346 18.14 -2.37 3.86
C ILE A 346 17.68 -1.83 5.23
N ILE A 347 16.74 -0.88 5.26
CA ILE A 347 16.18 -0.33 6.51
C ILE A 347 15.49 -1.43 7.32
N PHE A 348 14.70 -2.30 6.69
CA PHE A 348 14.03 -3.41 7.38
C PHE A 348 15.02 -4.43 7.95
N ILE A 349 16.01 -4.85 7.15
CA ILE A 349 17.06 -5.77 7.60
C ILE A 349 17.86 -5.16 8.75
N LEU A 350 18.28 -3.89 8.61
CA LEU A 350 19.00 -3.18 9.66
C LEU A 350 18.19 -3.11 10.95
N TYR A 351 16.89 -2.79 10.88
CA TYR A 351 15.99 -2.78 12.03
C TYR A 351 15.97 -4.14 12.75
N PHE A 352 15.76 -5.24 12.04
CA PHE A 352 15.70 -6.57 12.65
C PHE A 352 17.05 -7.05 13.17
N VAL A 353 18.14 -6.80 12.44
CA VAL A 353 19.50 -7.08 12.91
C VAL A 353 19.77 -6.35 14.22
N LEU A 354 19.47 -5.05 14.31
CA LEU A 354 19.63 -4.28 15.54
C LEU A 354 18.71 -4.79 16.66
N LEU A 355 17.45 -5.12 16.38
CA LEU A 355 16.50 -5.64 17.36
C LEU A 355 16.98 -6.96 18.00
N PHE A 356 17.45 -7.89 17.18
CA PHE A 356 17.89 -9.22 17.64
C PHE A 356 19.31 -9.21 18.19
N ALA A 357 20.28 -8.60 17.51
CA ALA A 357 21.68 -8.57 17.94
C ALA A 357 21.87 -7.86 19.28
N THR A 358 21.09 -6.81 19.54
CA THR A 358 21.16 -6.09 20.82
C THR A 358 20.36 -6.77 21.94
N GLY A 359 19.59 -7.83 21.64
CA GLY A 359 18.67 -8.48 22.57
C GLY A 359 17.51 -7.59 23.03
N SER A 360 17.21 -6.51 22.30
CA SER A 360 16.23 -5.50 22.73
C SER A 360 14.80 -6.04 22.76
N TYR A 361 14.49 -7.07 21.98
CA TYR A 361 13.20 -7.79 22.06
C TYR A 361 12.89 -8.38 23.44
N LYS A 362 13.89 -8.61 24.29
CA LYS A 362 13.70 -9.13 25.66
C LYS A 362 13.34 -8.04 26.67
N ILE A 363 13.55 -6.78 26.34
CA ILE A 363 13.35 -5.63 27.23
C ILE A 363 11.84 -5.44 27.48
N PRO A 364 11.41 -5.04 28.70
CA PRO A 364 10.00 -4.79 29.02
C PRO A 364 9.28 -3.89 28.01
N ALA A 365 9.95 -2.84 27.50
CA ALA A 365 9.40 -1.94 26.50
C ALA A 365 8.95 -2.64 25.21
N PHE A 366 9.70 -3.62 24.73
CA PHE A 366 9.32 -4.41 23.55
C PHE A 366 8.31 -5.51 23.90
N LYS A 367 8.49 -6.21 25.02
CA LYS A 367 7.57 -7.27 25.47
C LYS A 367 6.13 -6.78 25.64
N ARG A 368 5.93 -5.56 26.16
CA ARG A 368 4.60 -4.97 26.38
C ARG A 368 3.91 -4.57 25.07
N ARG A 369 4.68 -4.25 24.04
CA ARG A 369 4.20 -3.88 22.69
C ARG A 369 3.75 -5.07 21.83
N LEU A 370 3.97 -6.30 22.32
CA LEU A 370 3.53 -7.53 21.66
C LEU A 370 4.01 -7.65 20.20
N LEU A 371 3.10 -7.48 19.23
CA LEU A 371 3.33 -7.67 17.81
C LEU A 371 3.86 -6.41 17.10
N VAL A 372 3.71 -5.22 17.67
CA VAL A 372 4.12 -3.94 17.04
C VAL A 372 5.60 -3.95 16.59
N PRO A 373 6.57 -4.48 17.35
CA PRO A 373 7.97 -4.52 16.90
C PRO A 373 8.21 -5.40 15.67
N TYR A 374 7.25 -6.26 15.31
CA TYR A 374 7.37 -7.18 14.18
C TYR A 374 6.55 -6.72 12.97
N THR A 375 5.72 -5.68 13.12
CA THR A 375 4.94 -5.12 12.01
C THR A 375 5.73 -4.47 10.88
N PRO A 376 7.01 -4.05 11.04
CA PRO A 376 7.82 -3.66 9.90
C PRO A 376 7.86 -4.72 8.78
N LEU A 377 7.75 -6.01 9.10
CA LEU A 377 7.65 -7.07 8.10
C LEU A 377 6.37 -6.95 7.26
N LEU A 378 5.23 -6.66 7.89
CA LEU A 378 3.96 -6.45 7.20
C LEU A 378 4.02 -5.23 6.28
N LEU A 379 4.65 -4.15 6.74
CA LEU A 379 4.89 -2.95 5.94
C LEU A 379 5.76 -3.24 4.72
N PHE A 380 6.82 -4.04 4.87
CA PHE A 380 7.67 -4.44 3.74
C PHE A 380 6.87 -5.20 2.68
N ILE A 381 5.99 -6.12 3.08
CA ILE A 381 5.12 -6.84 2.15
C ILE A 381 4.19 -5.86 1.42
N VAL A 382 3.64 -4.86 2.12
CA VAL A 382 2.84 -3.81 1.48
C VAL A 382 3.68 -3.03 0.47
N PHE A 383 4.88 -2.56 0.81
CA PHE A 383 5.77 -1.85 -0.10
C PHE A 383 6.16 -2.69 -1.33
N LEU A 384 6.42 -4.00 -1.16
CA LEU A 384 6.63 -4.90 -2.28
C LEU A 384 5.40 -4.95 -3.20
N MET A 385 4.18 -5.04 -2.64
CA MET A 385 2.93 -5.04 -3.42
C MET A 385 2.64 -3.69 -4.12
N PHE A 386 3.40 -2.64 -3.82
CA PHE A 386 3.37 -1.37 -4.54
C PHE A 386 4.33 -1.32 -5.73
N CYS A 387 5.30 -2.24 -5.83
CA CYS A 387 6.20 -2.29 -6.98
C CYS A 387 5.44 -2.68 -8.25
N ASN A 388 5.77 -2.02 -9.37
CA ASN A 388 5.05 -2.19 -10.64
C ASN A 388 5.09 -3.65 -11.14
N PHE A 389 6.19 -4.36 -10.88
CA PHE A 389 6.36 -5.74 -11.34
C PHE A 389 5.38 -6.72 -10.66
N LEU A 390 5.02 -6.54 -9.38
CA LEU A 390 4.01 -7.37 -8.73
C LEU A 390 2.59 -7.00 -9.15
N VAL A 391 2.34 -5.71 -9.42
CA VAL A 391 1.01 -5.26 -9.85
C VAL A 391 0.60 -5.97 -11.15
N ARG A 392 1.52 -6.21 -12.10
CA ARG A 392 1.16 -6.85 -13.37
C ARG A 392 0.95 -8.37 -13.32
N LEU A 393 1.29 -9.05 -12.21
CA LEU A 393 1.06 -10.49 -12.06
C LEU A 393 -0.41 -10.84 -11.80
N CYS A 394 -1.03 -10.13 -10.87
CA CYS A 394 -2.44 -10.29 -10.53
C CYS A 394 -2.89 -9.11 -9.66
N SER A 395 -2.85 -7.91 -10.26
CA SER A 395 -3.13 -6.61 -9.61
C SER A 395 -4.30 -6.68 -8.62
N PRO A 396 -5.49 -7.21 -8.98
CA PRO A 396 -6.61 -7.20 -8.07
C PRO A 396 -6.38 -7.95 -6.76
N ILE A 397 -5.77 -9.15 -6.83
CA ILE A 397 -5.50 -9.96 -5.64
C ILE A 397 -4.41 -9.29 -4.80
N PHE A 398 -3.31 -8.86 -5.42
CA PHE A 398 -2.22 -8.21 -4.68
C PHE A 398 -2.68 -6.90 -4.02
N HIS A 399 -3.49 -6.10 -4.72
CA HIS A 399 -4.06 -4.88 -4.15
C HIS A 399 -4.98 -5.20 -2.98
N PHE A 400 -5.89 -6.18 -3.13
CA PHE A 400 -6.79 -6.57 -2.05
C PHE A 400 -6.05 -7.10 -0.83
N VAL A 401 -5.06 -7.98 -1.03
CA VAL A 401 -4.20 -8.49 0.05
C VAL A 401 -3.40 -7.35 0.70
N SER A 402 -2.87 -6.41 -0.09
CA SER A 402 -2.15 -5.25 0.45
C SER A 402 -3.04 -4.39 1.35
N MET A 403 -4.32 -4.22 1.00
CA MET A 403 -5.30 -3.53 1.85
C MET A 403 -5.52 -4.27 3.17
N ILE A 404 -5.70 -5.60 3.14
CA ILE A 404 -5.88 -6.42 4.35
C ILE A 404 -4.66 -6.30 5.27
N ILE A 405 -3.44 -6.44 4.72
CA ILE A 405 -2.20 -6.38 5.50
C ILE A 405 -2.02 -4.98 6.08
N TYR A 406 -2.32 -3.93 5.32
CA TYR A 406 -2.19 -2.56 5.78
C TYR A 406 -3.21 -2.21 6.88
N THR A 407 -4.46 -2.61 6.71
CA THR A 407 -5.48 -2.45 7.76
C THR A 407 -5.15 -3.28 8.99
N TRP A 408 -4.60 -4.48 8.81
CA TRP A 408 -4.13 -5.32 9.93
C TRP A 408 -3.00 -4.65 10.70
N PHE A 409 -2.00 -4.13 10.00
CA PHE A 409 -0.92 -3.33 10.57
C PHE A 409 -1.44 -2.19 11.43
N PHE A 410 -2.37 -1.39 10.89
CA PHE A 410 -2.97 -0.28 11.61
C PHE A 410 -3.73 -0.74 12.86
N LEU A 411 -4.54 -1.80 12.74
CA LEU A 411 -5.32 -2.33 13.86
C LEU A 411 -4.42 -2.95 14.96
N ILE A 412 -3.31 -3.62 14.61
CA ILE A 412 -2.31 -4.10 15.59
C ILE A 412 -1.85 -2.93 16.46
N TYR A 413 -1.51 -1.80 15.84
CA TYR A 413 -1.04 -0.62 16.55
C TYR A 413 -2.16 -0.01 17.42
N PHE A 414 -3.35 0.19 16.86
CA PHE A 414 -4.51 0.73 17.58
C PHE A 414 -4.85 -0.09 18.84
N PHE A 415 -4.99 -1.43 18.70
CA PHE A 415 -5.27 -2.30 19.84
C PHE A 415 -4.15 -2.32 20.87
N SER A 416 -2.90 -2.16 20.44
CA SER A 416 -1.76 -2.06 21.35
C SER A 416 -1.80 -0.79 22.20
N VAL A 417 -2.18 0.35 21.61
CA VAL A 417 -2.39 1.62 22.32
C VAL A 417 -3.55 1.50 23.31
N VAL A 418 -4.70 0.96 22.88
CA VAL A 418 -5.85 0.74 23.77
C VAL A 418 -5.48 -0.16 24.94
N ARG A 419 -4.76 -1.27 24.68
CA ARG A 419 -4.25 -2.17 25.73
C ARG A 419 -3.31 -1.44 26.69
N PHE A 420 -2.45 -0.57 26.20
CA PHE A 420 -1.54 0.19 27.03
C PHE A 420 -2.29 1.12 28.02
N TYR A 421 -3.27 1.87 27.52
CA TYR A 421 -4.14 2.69 28.37
C TYR A 421 -4.92 1.85 29.38
N TYR A 422 -5.37 0.66 28.98
CA TYR A 422 -6.03 -0.28 29.87
C TYR A 422 -5.11 -0.75 31.00
N LEU A 423 -3.89 -1.21 30.67
CA LEU A 423 -2.89 -1.66 31.65
C LEU A 423 -2.52 -0.56 32.62
N ARG A 424 -2.41 0.69 32.14
CA ARG A 424 -2.10 1.84 32.98
C ARG A 424 -3.14 2.15 34.04
N ASN A 425 -4.40 1.85 33.75
CA ASN A 425 -5.51 2.08 34.68
C ASN A 425 -6.00 0.79 35.34
N LEU A 426 -5.27 -0.32 35.19
CA LEU A 426 -5.70 -1.65 35.61
C LEU A 426 -6.03 -1.72 37.10
N TYR A 427 -5.16 -1.20 37.98
CA TYR A 427 -5.38 -1.25 39.43
C TYR A 427 -6.59 -0.40 39.87
N THR A 428 -6.85 0.72 39.18
CA THR A 428 -8.04 1.55 39.40
C THR A 428 -9.31 0.82 38.95
N PHE A 429 -9.25 0.05 37.86
CA PHE A 429 -10.37 -0.78 37.41
C PHE A 429 -10.60 -1.98 38.33
N ILE A 430 -9.55 -2.67 38.76
CA ILE A 430 -9.63 -3.81 39.67
C ILE A 430 -10.17 -3.41 41.05
N SER A 431 -9.79 -2.24 41.57
CA SER A 431 -10.25 -1.77 42.88
C SER A 431 -11.75 -1.44 42.90
N LYS A 432 -12.31 -0.99 41.78
CA LYS A 432 -13.73 -0.61 41.64
C LYS A 432 -14.63 -1.74 41.13
N SER A 433 -14.07 -2.80 40.56
CA SER A 433 -14.83 -3.86 39.87
C SER A 433 -15.11 -5.07 40.76
N ARG A 434 -16.31 -5.66 40.59
CA ARG A 434 -16.66 -6.97 41.16
C ARG A 434 -15.97 -8.13 40.44
N HIS A 435 -15.56 -7.97 39.18
CA HIS A 435 -15.01 -9.03 38.33
C HIS A 435 -13.49 -8.93 38.16
N LYS A 436 -12.75 -8.95 39.27
CA LYS A 436 -11.28 -8.80 39.29
C LYS A 436 -10.56 -9.82 38.41
N LYS A 437 -11.01 -11.09 38.43
CA LYS A 437 -10.44 -12.19 37.64
C LYS A 437 -10.49 -11.93 36.14
N LEU A 438 -11.62 -11.45 35.62
CA LEU A 438 -11.80 -11.15 34.20
C LEU A 438 -10.85 -10.03 33.75
N LEU A 439 -10.76 -8.95 34.53
CA LEU A 439 -9.87 -7.82 34.21
C LEU A 439 -8.40 -8.27 34.16
N LYS A 440 -7.97 -9.14 35.07
CA LYS A 440 -6.61 -9.69 35.01
C LYS A 440 -6.37 -10.61 33.84
N ILE A 441 -7.36 -11.44 33.47
CA ILE A 441 -7.27 -12.28 32.26
C ILE A 441 -7.06 -11.39 31.03
N LEU A 442 -7.82 -10.28 30.90
CA LEU A 442 -7.66 -9.30 29.81
C LEU A 442 -6.27 -8.62 29.81
N ALA A 443 -5.66 -8.43 30.98
CA ALA A 443 -4.32 -7.86 31.10
C ALA A 443 -3.20 -8.81 30.66
N THR A 444 -3.45 -10.13 30.61
CA THR A 444 -2.42 -11.13 30.27
C THR A 444 -1.85 -10.93 28.86
N ASN A 445 -0.59 -11.36 28.66
CA ASN A 445 0.05 -11.29 27.35
C ASN A 445 -0.60 -12.21 26.32
N ARG A 446 -1.17 -13.35 26.73
CA ARG A 446 -1.86 -14.29 25.82
C ARG A 446 -3.11 -13.66 25.22
N VAL A 447 -3.96 -13.05 26.06
CA VAL A 447 -5.16 -12.36 25.58
C VAL A 447 -4.78 -11.11 24.79
N GLY A 448 -3.75 -10.39 25.22
CA GLY A 448 -3.18 -9.30 24.45
C GLY A 448 -2.79 -9.73 23.03
N LEU A 449 -2.02 -10.82 22.88
CA LEU A 449 -1.62 -11.37 21.58
C LEU A 449 -2.82 -11.80 20.73
N PHE A 450 -3.81 -12.43 21.35
CA PHE A 450 -5.05 -12.79 20.67
C PHE A 450 -5.80 -11.57 20.13
N ILE A 451 -5.97 -10.52 20.94
CA ILE A 451 -6.64 -9.27 20.55
C ILE A 451 -5.83 -8.54 19.46
N THR A 452 -4.54 -8.31 19.72
CA THR A 452 -3.70 -7.53 18.79
C THR A 452 -3.37 -8.29 17.52
N GLY A 453 -3.38 -9.62 17.53
CA GLY A 453 -3.01 -10.44 16.37
C GLY A 453 -4.21 -11.02 15.62
N PHE A 454 -4.97 -11.91 16.27
CA PHE A 454 -6.05 -12.65 15.62
C PHE A 454 -7.31 -11.80 15.42
N LEU A 455 -7.78 -11.12 16.46
CA LEU A 455 -8.99 -10.29 16.37
C LEU A 455 -8.78 -9.12 15.40
N SER A 456 -7.61 -8.47 15.44
CA SER A 456 -7.27 -7.40 14.51
C SER A 456 -7.21 -7.86 13.06
N PHE A 457 -6.75 -9.10 12.79
CA PHE A 457 -6.76 -9.70 11.45
C PHE A 457 -8.19 -9.96 10.96
N MET A 458 -9.06 -10.52 11.81
CA MET A 458 -10.46 -10.73 11.43
C MET A 458 -11.17 -9.41 11.13
N MET A 459 -10.92 -8.37 11.93
CA MET A 459 -11.43 -7.04 11.66
C MET A 459 -10.83 -6.43 10.39
N SER A 460 -9.55 -6.66 10.09
CA SER A 460 -8.95 -6.14 8.85
C SER A 460 -9.59 -6.75 7.61
N VAL A 461 -9.89 -8.05 7.60
CA VAL A 461 -10.64 -8.70 6.52
C VAL A 461 -12.02 -8.06 6.34
N VAL A 462 -12.74 -7.80 7.44
CA VAL A 462 -14.07 -7.15 7.39
C VAL A 462 -13.97 -5.73 6.84
N PHE A 463 -13.05 -4.90 7.34
CA PHE A 463 -12.89 -3.52 6.87
C PHE A 463 -12.38 -3.44 5.44
N SER A 464 -11.51 -4.37 5.02
CA SER A 464 -11.00 -4.45 3.66
C SER A 464 -12.00 -5.06 2.67
N SER A 465 -13.17 -5.54 3.11
CA SER A 465 -14.22 -6.07 2.20
C SER A 465 -14.70 -5.03 1.18
N ILE A 466 -14.61 -3.73 1.48
CA ILE A 466 -14.85 -2.65 0.51
C ILE A 466 -13.89 -2.72 -0.70
N GLY A 467 -12.71 -3.32 -0.50
CA GLY A 467 -11.71 -3.60 -1.53
C GLY A 467 -12.15 -4.61 -2.59
N ILE A 468 -13.28 -5.30 -2.40
CA ILE A 468 -13.90 -6.11 -3.45
C ILE A 468 -14.16 -5.28 -4.73
N TYR A 469 -14.35 -3.96 -4.59
CA TYR A 469 -14.43 -3.02 -5.72
C TYR A 469 -13.29 -3.17 -6.75
N ILE A 470 -12.08 -3.52 -6.29
CA ILE A 470 -10.90 -3.64 -7.15
C ILE A 470 -11.08 -4.72 -8.22
N PHE A 471 -11.82 -5.80 -7.91
CA PHE A 471 -12.14 -6.84 -8.89
C PHE A 471 -13.15 -6.37 -9.94
N PHE A 472 -13.82 -5.24 -9.72
CA PHE A 472 -14.82 -4.66 -10.61
C PHE A 472 -14.37 -3.37 -11.30
N GLY A 473 -13.20 -2.84 -10.95
CA GLY A 473 -12.63 -1.64 -11.57
C GLY A 473 -12.53 -1.75 -13.09
N ASN A 474 -12.66 -0.63 -13.80
CA ASN A 474 -12.66 -0.61 -15.25
C ASN A 474 -11.24 -0.57 -15.82
N SER A 475 -10.30 0.03 -15.09
CA SER A 475 -8.90 0.15 -15.47
C SER A 475 -7.94 -0.08 -14.29
N ILE A 476 -6.68 -0.34 -14.61
CA ILE A 476 -5.62 -0.49 -13.61
C ILE A 476 -5.36 0.81 -12.84
N GLU A 477 -5.47 1.97 -13.50
CA GLU A 477 -5.31 3.29 -12.88
C GLU A 477 -6.42 3.56 -11.87
N GLU A 478 -7.66 3.19 -12.20
CA GLU A 478 -8.81 3.32 -11.31
C GLU A 478 -8.61 2.48 -10.04
N THR A 479 -8.21 1.22 -10.19
CA THR A 479 -7.95 0.34 -9.03
C THR A 479 -6.75 0.80 -8.19
N ASN A 480 -5.68 1.29 -8.82
CA ASN A 480 -4.54 1.89 -8.15
C ASN A 480 -4.96 3.13 -7.36
N THR A 481 -5.75 4.01 -7.97
CA THR A 481 -6.27 5.24 -7.35
C THR A 481 -7.13 4.89 -6.14
N PHE A 482 -8.06 3.93 -6.30
CA PHE A 482 -8.90 3.47 -5.21
C PHE A 482 -8.07 2.91 -4.04
N ARG A 483 -7.08 2.06 -4.33
CA ARG A 483 -6.16 1.51 -3.32
C ARG A 483 -5.42 2.63 -2.57
N VAL A 484 -4.82 3.59 -3.28
CA VAL A 484 -4.08 4.70 -2.68
C VAL A 484 -4.99 5.56 -1.79
N ILE A 485 -6.20 5.90 -2.27
CA ILE A 485 -7.19 6.65 -1.50
C ILE A 485 -7.57 5.89 -0.23
N PHE A 486 -7.86 4.59 -0.32
CA PHE A 486 -8.21 3.78 0.84
C PHE A 486 -7.11 3.78 1.90
N LEU A 487 -5.87 3.54 1.48
CA LEU A 487 -4.72 3.50 2.41
C LEU A 487 -4.49 4.87 3.04
N PHE A 488 -4.65 5.95 2.27
CA PHE A 488 -4.57 7.32 2.77
C PHE A 488 -5.66 7.63 3.81
N VAL A 489 -6.90 7.19 3.58
CA VAL A 489 -7.99 7.34 4.55
C VAL A 489 -7.68 6.62 5.87
N ILE A 490 -7.11 5.41 5.79
CA ILE A 490 -6.68 4.66 6.98
C ILE A 490 -5.56 5.40 7.73
N ILE A 491 -4.57 5.96 7.02
CA ILE A 491 -3.52 6.79 7.62
C ILE A 491 -4.12 7.99 8.35
N ILE A 492 -4.97 8.76 7.66
CA ILE A 492 -5.60 9.95 8.24
C ILE A 492 -6.39 9.58 9.49
N LEU A 493 -7.25 8.55 9.40
CA LEU A 493 -8.07 8.11 10.53
C LEU A 493 -7.17 7.72 11.72
N GLY A 494 -6.12 6.96 11.43
CA GLY A 494 -5.15 6.53 12.43
C GLY A 494 -4.44 7.67 13.13
N SER A 495 -4.01 8.65 12.35
CA SER A 495 -3.30 9.77 12.92
C SER A 495 -4.22 10.78 13.61
N ILE A 496 -5.47 10.94 13.16
CA ILE A 496 -6.49 11.70 13.91
C ILE A 496 -6.73 11.03 15.27
N LEU A 497 -6.87 9.70 15.31
CA LEU A 497 -7.02 8.96 16.57
C LEU A 497 -5.79 9.13 17.47
N ALA A 498 -4.58 9.09 16.91
CA ALA A 498 -3.34 9.35 17.66
C ALA A 498 -3.29 10.78 18.22
N LEU A 499 -3.65 11.78 17.42
CA LEU A 499 -3.71 13.18 17.83
C LEU A 499 -4.76 13.42 18.92
N ILE A 500 -5.94 12.80 18.82
CA ILE A 500 -6.98 12.86 19.86
C ILE A 500 -6.47 12.23 21.15
N ALA A 501 -5.85 11.04 21.08
CA ALA A 501 -5.30 10.35 22.24
C ALA A 501 -4.22 11.18 22.94
N ILE A 502 -3.27 11.74 22.18
CA ILE A 502 -2.23 12.63 22.72
C ILE A 502 -2.84 13.91 23.30
N SER A 503 -3.75 14.56 22.57
CA SER A 503 -4.35 15.82 23.02
C SER A 503 -5.11 15.64 24.32
N PHE A 504 -5.87 14.54 24.44
CA PHE A 504 -6.54 14.17 25.68
C PHE A 504 -5.54 13.91 26.81
N ASP A 505 -4.46 13.15 26.56
CA ASP A 505 -3.45 12.84 27.57
C ASP A 505 -2.68 14.09 28.03
N ILE A 506 -2.36 15.00 27.11
CA ILE A 506 -1.78 16.32 27.41
C ILE A 506 -2.75 17.17 28.24
N PHE A 507 -4.03 17.19 27.87
CA PHE A 507 -5.04 17.98 28.60
C PHE A 507 -5.23 17.48 30.03
N VAL A 508 -5.34 16.16 30.22
CA VAL A 508 -5.45 15.54 31.56
C VAL A 508 -4.21 15.84 32.40
N ASN A 509 -3.02 15.79 31.79
CA ASN A 509 -1.75 15.99 32.50
C ASN A 509 -1.22 17.43 32.46
N ARG A 510 -2.00 18.41 32.00
CA ARG A 510 -1.53 19.80 31.77
C ARG A 510 -0.88 20.45 33.00
N LYS A 511 -1.41 20.19 34.19
CA LYS A 511 -0.86 20.72 35.45
C LYS A 511 0.53 20.14 35.73
N LYS A 512 0.68 18.82 35.51
CA LYS A 512 1.95 18.11 35.69
C LYS A 512 2.99 18.55 34.66
N ILE A 513 2.58 18.75 33.40
CA ILE A 513 3.45 19.26 32.33
C ILE A 513 3.96 20.66 32.67
N ARG A 514 3.08 21.54 33.18
CA ARG A 514 3.48 22.90 33.60
C ARG A 514 4.50 22.90 34.75
N GLN A 515 4.40 21.94 35.66
CA GLN A 515 5.27 21.85 36.84
C GLN A 515 6.59 21.13 36.56
N LYS A 516 6.56 19.96 35.89
CA LYS A 516 7.72 19.08 35.70
C LYS A 516 8.33 19.14 34.29
N GLY A 517 7.73 19.90 33.36
CA GLY A 517 8.16 20.06 31.97
C GLY A 517 7.68 18.96 31.01
N LEU A 518 7.76 19.23 29.71
CA LEU A 518 7.33 18.31 28.64
C LEU A 518 8.23 17.08 28.52
N PHE A 519 9.54 17.22 28.75
CA PHE A 519 10.51 16.12 28.64
C PHE A 519 10.24 15.03 29.69
N THR A 520 9.96 15.42 30.94
CA THR A 520 9.53 14.52 32.01
C THR A 520 8.25 13.78 31.63
N PHE A 521 7.29 14.47 31.03
CA PHE A 521 6.05 13.86 30.55
C PHE A 521 6.28 12.83 29.43
N LEU A 522 7.16 13.10 28.47
CA LEU A 522 7.37 12.20 27.34
C LEU A 522 8.27 10.99 27.64
N LEU A 523 9.21 11.12 28.58
CA LEU A 523 10.24 10.08 28.81
C LEU A 523 10.18 9.41 30.19
N PHE A 524 9.83 10.15 31.24
CA PHE A 524 9.78 9.60 32.61
C PHE A 524 8.38 9.10 32.96
N ASP A 525 7.35 9.84 32.57
CA ASP A 525 5.95 9.43 32.78
C ASP A 525 5.47 8.35 31.81
N ASP A 526 6.26 8.06 30.77
CA ASP A 526 6.02 7.02 29.79
C ASP A 526 7.30 6.19 29.56
N PRO A 527 7.60 5.24 30.47
CA PRO A 527 8.82 4.42 30.39
C PRO A 527 8.85 3.52 29.14
N PHE A 528 7.72 3.40 28.44
CA PHE A 528 7.55 2.56 27.27
C PHE A 528 7.52 3.34 25.95
N TYR A 529 7.65 4.67 25.98
CA TYR A 529 7.76 5.55 24.81
C TYR A 529 6.58 5.52 23.82
N VAL A 530 5.38 5.15 24.28
CA VAL A 530 4.16 5.09 23.45
C VAL A 530 3.75 6.49 22.97
N ARG A 531 3.89 7.52 23.81
CA ARG A 531 3.60 8.92 23.47
C ARG A 531 4.47 9.43 22.33
N ILE A 532 5.75 9.07 22.33
CA ILE A 532 6.70 9.48 21.30
C ILE A 532 6.33 8.82 19.97
N ASP A 533 5.91 7.56 19.98
CA ASP A 533 5.45 6.91 18.75
C ASP A 533 4.15 7.51 18.22
N LEU A 534 3.20 7.85 19.10
CA LEU A 534 1.98 8.57 18.71
C LEU A 534 2.31 9.94 18.09
N ILE A 535 3.32 10.65 18.59
CA ILE A 535 3.78 11.92 17.98
C ILE A 535 4.42 11.63 16.62
N SER A 536 5.20 10.56 16.51
CA SER A 536 5.87 10.14 15.27
C SER A 536 4.87 9.77 14.17
N ILE A 537 3.69 9.24 14.53
CA ILE A 537 2.59 8.99 13.58
C ILE A 537 2.09 10.30 12.92
N SER A 538 2.15 11.44 13.62
CA SER A 538 1.80 12.73 13.01
C SER A 538 2.78 13.12 11.89
N LEU A 539 4.07 12.78 12.04
CA LEU A 539 5.08 13.01 10.99
C LEU A 539 4.79 12.16 9.74
N VAL A 540 4.29 10.93 9.93
CA VAL A 540 3.88 10.04 8.83
C VAL A 540 2.79 10.69 7.97
N ILE A 541 1.84 11.42 8.57
CA ILE A 541 0.83 12.16 7.78
C ILE A 541 1.49 13.20 6.88
N ILE A 542 2.42 13.98 7.44
CA ILE A 542 3.08 15.06 6.70
C ILE A 542 3.80 14.48 5.49
N VAL A 543 4.55 13.39 5.69
CA VAL A 543 5.25 12.71 4.61
C VAL A 543 4.27 12.08 3.61
N ALA A 544 3.18 11.46 4.07
CA ALA A 544 2.16 10.88 3.19
C ALA A 544 1.45 11.95 2.33
N ILE A 545 1.17 13.13 2.90
CA ILE A 545 0.63 14.27 2.15
C ILE A 545 1.65 14.72 1.11
N LEU A 546 2.93 14.84 1.47
CA LEU A 546 3.99 15.21 0.51
C LEU A 546 4.12 14.18 -0.63
N VAL A 547 4.00 12.89 -0.36
CA VAL A 547 3.98 11.82 -1.39
C VAL A 547 2.78 12.01 -2.33
N ILE A 548 1.59 12.29 -1.79
CA ILE A 548 0.38 12.49 -2.60
C ILE A 548 0.49 13.77 -3.43
N LEU A 549 0.93 14.88 -2.85
CA LEU A 549 1.17 16.13 -3.58
C LEU A 549 2.22 15.93 -4.67
N GLY A 550 3.31 15.21 -4.35
CA GLY A 550 4.34 14.79 -5.29
C GLY A 550 3.79 14.05 -6.51
N ASN A 551 2.84 13.15 -6.31
CA ASN A 551 2.27 12.33 -7.38
C ASN A 551 1.07 12.96 -8.11
N THR A 552 0.40 13.96 -7.52
CA THR A 552 -0.84 14.55 -8.09
C THR A 552 -0.61 15.86 -8.84
N ILE A 553 0.47 16.59 -8.55
CA ILE A 553 0.79 17.84 -9.22
C ILE A 553 1.59 17.51 -10.50
N PRO A 554 1.08 17.71 -11.73
CA PRO A 554 1.69 17.20 -12.97
C PRO A 554 3.17 17.57 -13.16
N GLY A 555 3.58 18.81 -12.85
CA GLY A 555 4.99 19.20 -12.93
C GLY A 555 5.88 18.60 -11.83
N LEU A 556 5.31 18.37 -10.64
CA LEU A 556 6.03 17.71 -9.55
C LEU A 556 6.07 16.19 -9.74
N ALA A 557 5.03 15.61 -10.34
CA ALA A 557 4.92 14.19 -10.66
C ALA A 557 5.91 13.82 -11.75
N GLU A 558 6.06 14.65 -12.78
CA GLU A 558 7.08 14.46 -13.81
C GLU A 558 8.49 14.57 -13.23
N ALA A 559 8.76 15.61 -12.42
CA ALA A 559 10.03 15.74 -11.70
C ALA A 559 10.29 14.59 -10.71
N ALA A 560 9.24 14.09 -10.05
CA ALA A 560 9.35 13.02 -9.06
C ALA A 560 9.51 11.63 -9.69
N THR A 561 8.92 11.42 -10.87
CA THR A 561 9.06 10.18 -11.64
C THR A 561 10.38 10.14 -12.40
N SER A 562 10.83 11.24 -13.00
CA SER A 562 12.11 11.31 -13.72
C SER A 562 13.32 11.44 -12.80
N GLY A 563 13.21 12.19 -11.71
CA GLY A 563 14.30 12.47 -10.78
C GLY A 563 14.42 11.50 -9.61
N GLY A 564 13.59 10.44 -9.55
CA GLY A 564 13.57 9.49 -8.43
C GLY A 564 13.08 10.06 -7.09
N ALA A 565 12.54 11.28 -7.06
CA ALA A 565 12.06 11.91 -5.82
C ALA A 565 10.91 11.11 -5.18
N SER A 566 10.08 10.43 -5.99
CA SER A 566 9.04 9.53 -5.48
C SER A 566 9.63 8.36 -4.68
N ALA A 567 10.72 7.76 -5.18
CA ALA A 567 11.44 6.70 -4.47
C ALA A 567 12.07 7.20 -3.15
N ILE A 568 12.63 8.42 -3.14
CA ILE A 568 13.16 9.06 -1.93
C ILE A 568 12.04 9.30 -0.91
N LEU A 569 10.93 9.91 -1.32
CA LEU A 569 9.80 10.19 -0.42
C LEU A 569 9.19 8.91 0.14
N ASN A 570 9.06 7.85 -0.68
CA ASN A 570 8.62 6.53 -0.21
C ASN A 570 9.61 5.91 0.78
N THR A 571 10.92 6.11 0.58
CA THR A 571 11.95 5.68 1.53
C THR A 571 11.87 6.45 2.85
N VAL A 572 11.66 7.77 2.81
CA VAL A 572 11.44 8.58 4.01
C VAL A 572 10.17 8.12 4.74
N LEU A 573 9.09 7.86 4.01
CA LEU A 573 7.86 7.30 4.56
C LEU A 573 8.14 5.95 5.25
N CYS A 574 8.91 5.07 4.62
CA CYS A 574 9.33 3.80 5.20
C CYS A 574 10.13 4.00 6.49
N ILE A 575 11.08 4.94 6.54
CA ILE A 575 11.83 5.28 7.76
C ILE A 575 10.86 5.72 8.86
N CYS A 576 9.97 6.67 8.57
CA CYS A 576 8.98 7.14 9.54
C CYS A 576 8.11 5.99 10.06
N CYS A 577 7.68 5.09 9.17
CA CYS A 577 6.89 3.92 9.53
C CYS A 577 7.65 2.95 10.44
N VAL A 578 8.90 2.62 10.13
CA VAL A 578 9.74 1.76 10.96
C VAL A 578 10.02 2.41 12.33
N MET A 579 10.21 3.72 12.37
CA MET A 579 10.46 4.45 13.61
C MET A 579 9.28 4.33 14.60
N PHE A 580 8.03 4.54 14.16
CA PHE A 580 6.89 4.40 15.07
C PHE A 580 6.50 2.94 15.38
N CYS A 581 6.94 1.97 14.57
CA CYS A 581 6.83 0.53 14.89
C CYS A 581 7.79 0.07 16.01
N GLY A 582 8.47 1.00 16.68
CA GLY A 582 9.44 0.71 17.74
C GLY A 582 10.89 0.95 17.35
N GLY A 583 11.17 1.47 16.15
CA GLY A 583 12.51 1.97 15.80
C GLY A 583 12.96 3.10 16.72
N THR A 584 12.06 3.98 17.17
CA THR A 584 12.37 5.03 18.15
C THR A 584 12.78 4.43 19.49
N THR A 585 12.00 3.48 20.01
CA THR A 585 12.32 2.75 21.25
C THR A 585 13.66 2.00 21.14
N LEU A 586 13.91 1.34 20.00
CA LEU A 586 15.14 0.61 19.75
C LEU A 586 16.34 1.55 19.81
N THR A 587 16.24 2.69 19.14
CA THR A 587 17.28 3.74 19.12
C THR A 587 17.56 4.24 20.54
N ILE A 588 16.51 4.55 21.32
CA ILE A 588 16.66 5.02 22.70
C ILE A 588 17.35 3.96 23.58
N GLU A 589 16.93 2.69 23.48
CA GLU A 589 17.51 1.60 24.27
C GLU A 589 18.97 1.30 23.89
N ILE A 590 19.33 1.39 22.61
CA ILE A 590 20.72 1.28 22.17
C ILE A 590 21.57 2.42 22.75
N VAL A 591 21.09 3.66 22.66
CA VAL A 591 21.80 4.83 23.22
C VAL A 591 21.99 4.68 24.74
N LYS A 592 20.98 4.21 25.47
CA LYS A 592 21.11 3.92 26.91
C LYS A 592 22.15 2.84 27.20
N LYS A 593 22.12 1.73 26.47
CA LYS A 593 23.10 0.63 26.63
C LYS A 593 24.52 1.11 26.37
N LEU A 594 24.73 1.93 25.35
CA LEU A 594 26.04 2.51 25.05
C LEU A 594 26.50 3.46 26.15
N ARG A 595 25.60 4.30 26.68
CA ARG A 595 25.91 5.26 27.74
C ARG A 595 26.20 4.61 29.09
N ASN A 596 25.54 3.49 29.42
CA ASN A 596 25.57 2.88 30.75
C ASN A 596 26.48 1.64 30.87
N ARG A 597 27.38 1.39 29.90
CA ARG A 597 28.23 0.19 29.87
C ARG A 597 29.14 -0.01 31.10
N ASN A 598 29.45 1.06 31.82
CA ASN A 598 30.43 1.05 32.91
C ASN A 598 29.81 0.99 34.32
N ALA A 599 28.48 1.00 34.46
CA ALA A 599 27.83 0.95 35.76
C ALA A 599 27.53 -0.50 36.17
N LYS A 600 28.42 -1.11 36.96
CA LYS A 600 28.09 -2.30 37.76
C LYS A 600 27.76 -1.84 39.17
N LYS A 601 26.60 -2.24 39.70
CA LYS A 601 26.23 -2.00 41.10
C LYS A 601 25.91 -3.29 41.83
N THR A 602 26.25 -3.29 43.11
CA THR A 602 26.11 -4.37 44.08
C THR A 602 24.73 -4.31 44.75
N SER A 603 24.04 -5.45 44.83
CA SER A 603 22.67 -5.57 45.36
C SER A 603 22.51 -5.20 46.84
N THR A 604 23.59 -5.25 47.61
CA THR A 604 23.63 -4.93 49.04
C THR A 604 23.43 -3.43 49.30
N GLU A 605 24.04 -2.55 48.52
CA GLU A 605 23.91 -1.09 48.70
C GLU A 605 22.46 -0.60 48.52
N LEU A 606 21.64 -1.28 47.70
CA LEU A 606 20.27 -0.86 47.48
C LEU A 606 19.39 -1.03 48.72
N GLN A 607 19.58 -2.12 49.47
CA GLN A 607 18.75 -2.39 50.64
C GLN A 607 18.92 -1.31 51.69
N ASP A 608 20.16 -0.93 51.97
CA ASP A 608 20.51 0.14 52.90
C ASP A 608 19.98 1.49 52.41
N LEU A 609 20.14 1.79 51.11
CA LEU A 609 19.63 3.03 50.50
C LEU A 609 18.11 3.18 50.59
N LEU A 610 17.35 2.10 50.36
CA LEU A 610 15.88 2.10 50.48
C LEU A 610 15.41 2.06 51.94
N ALA A 611 16.25 1.53 52.84
CA ALA A 611 15.93 1.50 54.25
C ALA A 611 15.98 2.91 54.86
N GLU A 612 17.01 3.67 54.50
CA GLU A 612 17.37 4.96 55.11
C GLU A 612 16.69 6.17 54.47
N ASN A 613 16.38 6.13 53.16
CA ASN A 613 15.95 7.32 52.44
C ASN A 613 14.47 7.24 51.98
N ILE A 614 13.59 7.96 52.69
CA ILE A 614 12.15 8.00 52.41
C ILE A 614 11.86 8.63 51.03
N ASP A 615 12.58 9.68 50.67
CA ASP A 615 12.40 10.37 49.38
C ASP A 615 12.72 9.46 48.20
N LEU A 616 13.78 8.63 48.33
CA LEU A 616 14.12 7.63 47.31
C LEU A 616 13.04 6.57 47.18
N LEU A 617 12.50 6.09 48.31
CA LEU A 617 11.42 5.11 48.30
C LEU A 617 10.16 5.67 47.64
N GLU A 618 9.83 6.94 47.88
CA GLU A 618 8.69 7.60 47.23
C GLU A 618 8.93 7.79 45.72
N LEU A 619 10.15 8.17 45.32
CA LEU A 619 10.53 8.26 43.90
C LEU A 619 10.45 6.90 43.20
N LEU A 620 10.93 5.84 43.85
CA LEU A 620 10.85 4.47 43.36
C LEU A 620 9.41 3.98 43.27
N LYS A 621 8.58 4.33 44.26
CA LYS A 621 7.14 4.04 44.24
C LYS A 621 6.43 4.77 43.08
N GLU A 622 6.73 6.05 42.83
CA GLU A 622 6.20 6.80 41.67
C GLU A 622 6.61 6.12 40.36
N TYR A 623 7.86 5.67 40.24
CA TYR A 623 8.37 5.03 39.03
C TYR A 623 7.78 3.63 38.81
N ALA A 624 7.76 2.78 39.83
CA ALA A 624 7.20 1.42 39.78
C ALA A 624 5.71 1.43 39.39
N SER A 625 4.96 2.44 39.83
CA SER A 625 3.56 2.65 39.41
C SER A 625 3.42 2.87 37.91
N LYS A 626 4.34 3.61 37.29
CA LYS A 626 4.34 3.89 35.85
C LYS A 626 4.80 2.69 35.01
N GLU A 627 5.64 1.83 35.59
CA GLU A 627 6.16 0.63 34.93
C GLU A 627 5.29 -0.62 35.13
N PHE A 628 4.18 -0.50 35.84
CA PHE A 628 3.30 -1.62 36.22
C PHE A 628 4.03 -2.66 37.08
N SER A 629 4.83 -2.20 38.05
CA SER A 629 5.58 -3.03 39.01
C SER A 629 5.40 -2.58 40.48
N ILE A 630 4.35 -1.78 40.76
CA ILE A 630 4.05 -1.21 42.08
C ILE A 630 3.82 -2.27 43.16
N GLU A 631 3.33 -3.45 42.77
CA GLU A 631 3.06 -4.58 43.66
C GLU A 631 4.30 -5.02 44.46
N ASN A 632 5.49 -4.92 43.85
CA ASN A 632 6.75 -5.26 44.53
C ASN A 632 7.05 -4.27 45.66
N ILE A 633 6.83 -2.97 45.43
CA ILE A 633 7.11 -1.92 46.40
C ILE A 633 6.10 -1.94 47.55
N GLU A 634 4.83 -2.25 47.27
CA GLU A 634 3.80 -2.35 48.31
C GLU A 634 4.04 -3.57 49.22
N LEU A 635 4.42 -4.74 48.67
CA LEU A 635 4.78 -5.87 49.54
C LEU A 635 6.04 -5.57 50.35
N PHE A 636 7.05 -4.96 49.75
CA PHE A 636 8.26 -4.57 50.49
C PHE A 636 7.94 -3.63 51.65
N SER A 637 7.09 -2.64 51.42
CA SER A 637 6.64 -1.71 52.46
C SER A 637 5.85 -2.42 53.56
N LEU A 638 4.98 -3.37 53.18
CA LEU A 638 4.23 -4.20 54.13
C LEU A 638 5.17 -5.05 54.98
N LEU A 639 6.11 -5.79 54.38
CA LEU A 639 7.08 -6.63 55.11
C LEU A 639 7.97 -5.79 56.04
N LYS A 640 8.42 -4.61 55.61
CA LYS A 640 9.22 -3.69 56.44
C LYS A 640 8.41 -3.12 57.62
N SER A 641 7.09 -3.03 57.49
CA SER A 641 6.21 -2.54 58.57
C SER A 641 5.99 -3.55 59.70
N ILE A 642 6.27 -4.83 59.46
CA ILE A 642 6.20 -5.90 60.46
C ILE A 642 7.41 -5.76 61.39
N LYS A 643 7.21 -5.11 62.54
CA LYS A 643 8.25 -4.95 63.58
C LYS A 643 8.34 -6.13 64.55
N SER A 644 7.33 -7.01 64.57
CA SER A 644 7.27 -8.17 65.46
C SER A 644 8.19 -9.29 64.99
N GLU A 645 8.75 -10.04 65.93
CA GLU A 645 9.54 -11.25 65.64
C GLU A 645 8.68 -12.39 65.06
N THR A 646 7.36 -12.29 65.22
CA THR A 646 6.38 -13.24 64.71
C THR A 646 5.32 -12.57 63.83
N VAL A 647 4.80 -13.30 62.85
CA VAL A 647 3.72 -12.91 61.93
C VAL A 647 2.50 -13.76 62.23
N SER A 648 1.34 -13.13 62.43
CA SER A 648 0.11 -13.87 62.71
C SER A 648 -0.44 -14.59 61.48
N LEU A 649 -1.23 -15.64 61.70
CA LEU A 649 -1.94 -16.34 60.63
C LEU A 649 -2.78 -15.38 59.78
N SER A 650 -3.49 -14.44 60.41
CA SER A 650 -4.30 -13.44 59.69
C SER A 650 -3.46 -12.58 58.75
N GLN A 651 -2.26 -12.15 59.18
CA GLN A 651 -1.35 -11.38 58.34
C GLN A 651 -0.82 -12.21 57.16
N LEU A 652 -0.51 -13.50 57.37
CA LEU A 652 -0.12 -14.39 56.28
C LEU A 652 -1.26 -14.60 55.27
N GLU A 653 -2.50 -14.73 55.74
CA GLU A 653 -3.67 -14.86 54.87
C GLU A 653 -3.95 -13.57 54.09
N ASP A 654 -3.73 -12.39 54.68
CA ASP A 654 -3.81 -11.12 53.99
C ASP A 654 -2.71 -11.00 52.91
N ILE A 655 -1.47 -11.38 53.23
CA ILE A 655 -0.37 -11.45 52.25
C ILE A 655 -0.71 -12.41 51.11
N GLU A 656 -1.23 -13.59 51.43
CA GLU A 656 -1.65 -14.59 50.45
C GLU A 656 -2.68 -13.98 49.50
N LYS A 657 -3.77 -13.47 50.06
CA LYS A 657 -4.92 -12.95 49.34
C LYS A 657 -4.59 -11.74 48.48
N ASP A 658 -3.72 -10.84 48.95
CA ASP A 658 -3.43 -9.58 48.27
C ASP A 658 -2.23 -9.67 47.33
N PHE A 659 -1.25 -10.55 47.58
CA PHE A 659 0.02 -10.58 46.83
C PHE A 659 0.39 -11.93 46.22
N ILE A 660 0.05 -13.07 46.83
CA ILE A 660 0.55 -14.39 46.39
C ILE A 660 -0.45 -15.14 45.52
N ALA A 661 -1.73 -15.11 45.92
CA ALA A 661 -2.82 -15.83 45.28
C ALA A 661 -2.93 -15.48 43.81
N ASN A 662 -3.25 -16.48 42.99
CA ASN A 662 -3.47 -16.24 41.57
C ASN A 662 -4.64 -15.28 41.40
N PHE A 663 -4.42 -14.21 40.62
CA PHE A 663 -5.37 -13.13 40.43
C PHE A 663 -5.63 -12.24 41.67
N SER A 664 -4.74 -12.24 42.67
CA SER A 664 -4.78 -11.32 43.83
C SER A 664 -4.68 -9.85 43.40
N LYS A 665 -5.02 -8.87 44.25
CA LYS A 665 -5.02 -7.46 43.82
C LYS A 665 -3.64 -6.99 43.33
N TYR A 666 -2.59 -7.36 44.05
CA TYR A 666 -1.19 -6.99 43.82
C TYR A 666 -0.34 -8.24 43.59
N GLU A 667 -0.83 -9.15 42.74
CA GLU A 667 -0.12 -10.39 42.45
C GLU A 667 1.31 -10.15 41.98
N ILE A 668 2.25 -10.69 42.73
CA ILE A 668 3.68 -10.54 42.47
C ILE A 668 4.15 -11.67 41.57
N ASN A 669 5.06 -11.34 40.65
CA ASN A 669 5.72 -12.31 39.79
C ASN A 669 6.78 -13.11 40.59
N LEU A 670 6.33 -14.15 41.30
CA LEU A 670 7.17 -15.07 42.06
C LEU A 670 7.31 -16.42 41.32
N PRO A 671 8.50 -17.07 41.39
CA PRO A 671 8.66 -18.45 40.92
C PRO A 671 7.68 -19.42 41.59
N SER A 672 7.28 -20.47 40.88
CA SER A 672 6.36 -21.48 41.40
C SER A 672 6.88 -22.17 42.67
N SER A 673 8.20 -22.37 42.78
CA SER A 673 8.86 -22.90 43.98
C SER A 673 8.66 -21.96 45.19
N THR A 674 8.86 -20.66 45.01
CA THR A 674 8.66 -19.65 46.06
C THR A 674 7.21 -19.59 46.51
N LYS A 675 6.24 -19.62 45.58
CA LYS A 675 4.82 -19.70 45.94
C LYS A 675 4.52 -20.98 46.73
N HIS A 676 5.08 -22.13 46.31
CA HIS A 676 4.90 -23.40 47.01
C HIS A 676 5.47 -23.37 48.45
N HIS A 677 6.67 -22.83 48.64
CA HIS A 677 7.26 -22.66 49.96
C HIS A 677 6.43 -21.72 50.85
N PHE A 678 5.86 -20.66 50.28
CA PHE A 678 4.95 -19.79 51.03
C PHE A 678 3.67 -20.52 51.45
N TYR A 679 3.06 -21.30 50.57
CA TYR A 679 1.87 -22.09 50.91
C TYR A 679 2.17 -23.16 51.97
N LYS A 680 3.36 -23.77 51.93
CA LYS A 680 3.81 -24.69 52.98
C LYS A 680 3.95 -23.97 54.33
N LEU A 681 4.55 -22.77 54.35
CA LEU A 681 4.65 -21.95 55.56
C LEU A 681 3.27 -21.56 56.13
N LEU A 682 2.32 -21.22 55.25
CA LEU A 682 0.93 -20.91 55.62
C LEU A 682 0.23 -22.15 56.21
N GLU A 683 0.43 -23.33 55.63
CA GLU A 683 -0.13 -24.59 56.12
C GLU A 683 0.49 -25.02 57.46
N GLU A 684 1.80 -24.86 57.63
CA GLU A 684 2.49 -25.06 58.92
C GLU A 684 1.88 -24.16 60.01
N CYS A 685 1.61 -22.89 59.70
CA CYS A 685 0.97 -21.96 60.62
C CYS A 685 -0.48 -22.38 60.98
N ARG A 686 -1.23 -22.96 60.04
CA ARG A 686 -2.60 -23.45 60.26
C ARG A 686 -2.62 -24.72 61.10
N ASN A 687 -1.71 -25.66 60.83
CA ASN A 687 -1.75 -27.00 61.41
C ASN A 687 -1.10 -27.09 62.79
N ALA A 688 -0.12 -26.24 63.09
CA ALA A 688 0.69 -26.37 64.31
C ALA A 688 0.05 -25.79 65.59
N ASN A 689 -1.20 -25.30 65.55
CA ASN A 689 -1.82 -24.46 66.61
C ASN A 689 -0.99 -23.22 67.01
N LEU A 690 0.11 -22.93 66.31
CA LEU A 690 1.04 -21.86 66.66
C LEU A 690 0.42 -20.46 66.48
N GLN A 691 -0.63 -20.33 65.66
CA GLN A 691 -1.30 -19.07 65.24
C GLN A 691 -0.35 -17.98 64.69
N GLN A 692 0.95 -18.23 64.68
CA GLN A 692 2.03 -17.31 64.34
C GLN A 692 3.25 -18.10 63.82
N VAL A 693 4.04 -17.47 62.97
CA VAL A 693 5.35 -17.98 62.52
C VAL A 693 6.42 -16.94 62.74
N SER A 694 7.69 -17.35 62.84
CA SER A 694 8.80 -16.40 62.89
C SER A 694 8.85 -15.55 61.61
N THR A 695 8.99 -14.23 61.77
CA THR A 695 9.16 -13.27 60.67
C THR A 695 10.34 -13.65 59.78
N GLN A 696 11.42 -14.19 60.36
CA GLN A 696 12.60 -14.63 59.59
C GLN A 696 12.24 -15.71 58.55
N LYS A 697 11.39 -16.69 58.91
CA LYS A 697 10.97 -17.74 57.97
C LYS A 697 10.19 -17.16 56.79
N LEU A 698 9.35 -16.16 57.01
CA LEU A 698 8.62 -15.47 55.94
C LEU A 698 9.60 -14.75 55.00
N PHE A 699 10.61 -14.07 55.57
CA PHE A 699 11.64 -13.38 54.82
C PHE A 699 12.48 -14.37 53.99
N ASP A 700 12.92 -15.48 54.58
CA ASP A 700 13.72 -16.50 53.89
C ASP A 700 13.00 -17.06 52.64
N VAL A 701 11.65 -17.13 52.67
CA VAL A 701 10.86 -17.61 51.54
C VAL A 701 10.73 -16.55 50.44
N ILE A 702 10.32 -15.31 50.75
CA ILE A 702 9.91 -14.34 49.72
C ILE A 702 10.99 -13.28 49.41
N TRP A 703 11.80 -12.91 50.40
CA TRP A 703 12.61 -11.69 50.37
C TRP A 703 13.56 -11.62 49.18
N ASN A 704 14.29 -12.70 48.91
CA ASN A 704 15.27 -12.73 47.82
C ASN A 704 14.63 -12.44 46.46
N GLU A 705 13.53 -13.12 46.13
CA GLU A 705 12.81 -12.93 44.86
C GLU A 705 12.18 -11.53 44.77
N LEU A 706 11.63 -11.03 45.88
CA LEU A 706 11.08 -9.68 45.94
C LEU A 706 12.15 -8.62 45.69
N ILE A 707 13.31 -8.74 46.34
CA ILE A 707 14.43 -7.82 46.19
C ILE A 707 14.99 -7.88 44.76
N ILE A 708 15.07 -9.04 44.13
CA ILE A 708 15.47 -9.17 42.72
C ILE A 708 14.52 -8.37 41.81
N ASN A 709 13.21 -8.49 42.02
CA ASN A 709 12.21 -7.73 41.25
C ASN A 709 12.31 -6.20 41.47
N ILE A 710 12.61 -5.79 42.72
CA ILE A 710 12.79 -4.37 43.06
C ILE A 710 14.09 -3.83 42.46
N LEU A 711 15.19 -4.58 42.55
CA LEU A 711 16.49 -4.24 41.95
C LEU A 711 16.36 -4.03 40.44
N ASP A 712 15.59 -4.86 39.75
CA ASP A 712 15.35 -4.72 38.31
C ASP A 712 14.63 -3.40 37.97
N THR A 713 13.63 -3.03 38.78
CA THR A 713 12.88 -1.77 38.63
C THR A 713 13.76 -0.56 39.00
N PHE A 714 14.53 -0.68 40.08
CA PHE A 714 15.44 0.35 40.57
C PHE A 714 16.57 0.62 39.55
N GLY A 715 17.18 -0.43 39.00
CA GLY A 715 18.23 -0.30 37.99
C GLY A 715 17.78 0.42 36.72
N ARG A 716 16.46 0.45 36.43
CA ARG A 716 15.88 1.30 35.38
C ARG A 716 15.61 2.73 35.86
N LEU A 717 15.13 2.91 37.10
CA LEU A 717 15.00 4.23 37.73
C LEU A 717 16.33 4.99 37.71
N GLU A 718 17.45 4.33 38.01
CA GLU A 718 18.78 4.95 38.05
C GLU A 718 19.19 5.62 36.74
N GLN A 719 18.62 5.16 35.63
CA GLN A 719 18.94 5.67 34.29
C GLN A 719 18.16 6.95 33.97
N THR A 720 17.12 7.26 34.75
CA THR A 720 16.25 8.42 34.57
C THR A 720 16.95 9.72 34.98
N ALA A 721 16.49 10.84 34.43
CA ALA A 721 17.00 12.16 34.81
C ALA A 721 16.65 12.51 36.26
N GLN A 722 15.48 12.08 36.72
CA GLN A 722 14.93 12.34 38.05
C GLN A 722 15.78 11.69 39.14
N TYR A 723 16.21 10.44 38.94
CA TYR A 723 17.13 9.80 39.87
C TYR A 723 18.50 10.51 39.89
N LYS A 724 19.03 10.91 38.72
CA LYS A 724 20.31 11.63 38.65
C LYS A 724 20.26 12.99 39.34
N GLU A 725 19.13 13.68 39.23
CA GLU A 725 18.87 14.93 39.93
C GLU A 725 18.78 14.71 41.44
N TRP A 726 17.98 13.73 41.88
CA TRP A 726 17.90 13.33 43.28
C TRP A 726 19.28 12.97 43.86
N LEU A 727 20.05 12.15 43.14
CA LEU A 727 21.40 11.74 43.56
C LEU A 727 22.33 12.95 43.65
N SER A 728 22.27 13.86 42.68
CA SER A 728 23.05 15.10 42.71
C SER A 728 22.72 15.96 43.93
N ILE A 729 21.43 16.09 44.27
CA ILE A 729 21.00 16.86 45.44
C ILE A 729 21.48 16.19 46.72
N LYS A 730 21.29 14.86 46.85
CA LYS A 730 21.74 14.08 48.00
C LYS A 730 23.25 14.20 48.21
N THR A 731 24.05 14.03 47.16
CA THR A 731 25.51 14.21 47.23
C THR A 731 25.90 15.63 47.62
N MET A 732 25.17 16.66 47.16
CA MET A 732 25.42 18.04 47.60
C MET A 732 25.07 18.26 49.08
N GLN A 733 24.01 17.63 49.59
CA GLN A 733 23.63 17.70 51.01
C GLN A 733 24.66 17.00 51.89
N GLU A 734 25.08 15.78 51.51
CA GLU A 734 26.13 15.02 52.19
C GLU A 734 27.45 15.79 52.23
N ASN A 735 27.88 16.38 51.11
CA ASN A 735 29.09 17.20 51.03
C ASN A 735 29.03 18.46 51.91
N ARG A 736 27.82 18.92 52.25
CA ARG A 736 27.61 20.07 53.16
C ARG A 736 27.41 19.64 54.61
N GLY A 737 27.49 18.35 54.92
CA GLY A 737 27.23 17.81 56.26
C GLY A 737 25.76 17.91 56.68
N LEU A 738 24.84 18.16 55.74
CA LEU A 738 23.41 18.16 55.98
C LEU A 738 22.93 16.71 55.78
N LYS A 739 22.77 15.99 56.89
CA LYS A 739 22.18 14.64 56.90
C LYS A 739 20.66 14.68 56.93
#